data_AF-A0A810QG29-F1
#
_entry.id   AF-A0A810QG29-F1
#
_cell.length_a   1.000
_cell.length_b   1.000
_cell.length_c   1.000
_cell.angle_alpha   90.00
_cell.angle_beta   90.00
_cell.angle_gamma   90.00
#
_symmetry.space_group_name_H-M   'P 1'
#
loop_
_entity.id
_entity.type
_entity.pdbx_description
1 polymer ?
#
loop_
_entity_poly.entity_id
_entity_poly.type
_entity_poly.pdbx_seq_one_letter_code
_entity_poly.pdbx_strand_id
1 'polypeptide(L)'
;MLQTVNRIKALERMSTCGLSKKHTHQYSVPTLLTTCERIEEQGLTGLLSSVLPERIQQELICNEQFAGYYKKLVDCKVPHHFINDWLESADRFGESLMGRYTVEQMVQMYGSGVNGSCCQYECLKYFEHDLADEALWPALVDNLNAFYAQNAVTLSDLKPQEREMLKLPYFASFIDVSGRTISTSLSVLSSNETMRAVLDFLFREQVEHSFTEDELTSLSHLEAKDLELVRQTYSNLGSDPGWMERFLDWWLSNHGLRHDLQWFAQRREPLTDEEKHQVLDTWVGYLNALYSGSLEVPFASIRPIQYDVLIYAIAHKKKRFLHMVSEHFEDFCKLGRESFLLEESFYTRCNLNALNGKDFLACAGEAGQRNNLDLLEQREYTFQELKLLCYAKPVYIQFYGMLADIGVDRKLVVMRELLKGDLLNMQIAEEDLCGLAALLSQKPLSVWRQKELGHIAGLSATDAVRVLLVYDKIKLLIPELLTWEDALFASRNADRMRGYQSWTQMRNDLIYVDQDWVALAKELELDEKFLQDNEQHIVRFIMGEGAEMTRLYYEYTENKEAFRRIILAELMGEFKTLKYYPNDLNREISFPTTKQQQLLWQTNTAMETYGILVEEVDDYYSTLRLGRLPYSTCLSYVDGQYRECLLSSFDSNKKILLAKKNGKVIGRAVIRLTKGRDYLRDDVDAPTLEFADLTKPPEKRYEDERPADQLTLFLERPYFKNANYSETAVIKQMFISLVRKKAMQMLATPVLAICYEEQCAASDFVRMRYALYISKSKGGAQYLDSLDGQVKVSREGSFKAFPFLVLPSNEMAAIS
;
A
#
# COMPACT_ATOMS: atom_id res chain seq x y z
N MET A 1 67.34 -65.08 4.27
CA MET A 1 66.83 -65.71 5.51
C MET A 1 66.87 -64.79 6.73
N LEU A 2 68.03 -64.22 7.10
CA LEU A 2 68.14 -63.33 8.27
C LEU A 2 67.20 -62.11 8.26
N GLN A 3 67.04 -61.44 7.10
CA GLN A 3 66.14 -60.29 6.95
C GLN A 3 64.65 -60.65 7.13
N THR A 4 64.22 -61.84 6.71
CA THR A 4 62.83 -62.30 6.83
C THR A 4 62.47 -62.63 8.28
N VAL A 5 63.40 -63.27 9.02
CA VAL A 5 63.24 -63.59 10.44
C VAL A 5 63.17 -62.32 11.29
N ASN A 6 64.05 -61.34 11.02
CA ASN A 6 64.03 -60.06 11.73
C ASN A 6 62.74 -59.26 11.47
N ARG A 7 62.16 -59.37 10.27
CA ARG A 7 60.90 -58.70 9.91
C ARG A 7 59.69 -59.33 10.61
N ILE A 8 59.65 -60.65 10.75
CA ILE A 8 58.60 -61.35 11.52
C ILE A 8 58.70 -61.01 13.01
N LYS A 9 59.92 -61.05 13.57
CA LYS A 9 60.20 -60.67 14.96
C LYS A 9 59.79 -59.22 15.26
N ALA A 10 60.04 -58.30 14.32
CA ALA A 10 59.60 -56.91 14.45
C ALA A 10 58.07 -56.78 14.44
N LEU A 11 57.37 -57.47 13.53
CA LEU A 11 55.90 -57.43 13.47
C LEU A 11 55.24 -57.99 14.74
N GLU A 12 55.81 -59.03 15.33
CA GLU A 12 55.34 -59.62 16.59
C GLU A 12 55.57 -58.66 17.77
N ARG A 13 56.78 -58.12 17.92
CA ARG A 13 57.08 -57.14 18.98
C ARG A 13 56.31 -55.83 18.84
N MET A 14 56.14 -55.34 17.61
CA MET A 14 55.29 -54.17 17.34
C MET A 14 53.86 -54.41 17.81
N SER A 15 53.31 -55.61 17.59
CA SER A 15 51.97 -55.96 18.09
C SER A 15 51.89 -55.93 19.61
N THR A 16 52.89 -56.46 20.30
CA THR A 16 52.97 -56.45 21.78
C THR A 16 53.16 -55.04 22.35
N CYS A 17 53.90 -54.19 21.63
CA CYS A 17 54.16 -52.79 21.99
C CYS A 17 53.07 -51.81 21.53
N GLY A 18 52.00 -52.29 20.89
CA GLY A 18 50.90 -51.46 20.40
C GLY A 18 51.23 -50.61 19.17
N LEU A 19 52.35 -50.85 18.48
CA LEU A 19 52.74 -50.13 17.26
C LEU A 19 52.03 -50.68 16.01
N SER A 20 51.53 -49.78 15.17
CA SER A 20 50.85 -50.09 13.93
C SER A 20 51.80 -50.70 12.90
N LYS A 21 51.37 -51.80 12.26
CA LYS A 21 52.13 -52.46 11.18
C LYS A 21 52.38 -51.53 9.98
N LYS A 22 51.60 -50.44 9.83
CA LYS A 22 51.78 -49.42 8.78
C LYS A 22 53.17 -48.78 8.81
N HIS A 23 53.78 -48.62 9.98
CA HIS A 23 55.11 -48.01 10.12
C HIS A 23 56.23 -48.83 9.46
N THR A 24 56.01 -50.11 9.15
CA THR A 24 56.97 -50.93 8.38
C THR A 24 57.19 -50.46 6.94
N HIS A 25 56.32 -49.58 6.42
CA HIS A 25 56.48 -48.94 5.11
C HIS A 25 57.36 -47.68 5.15
N GLN A 26 57.50 -47.05 6.32
CA GLN A 26 58.17 -45.77 6.48
C GLN A 26 59.50 -45.87 7.24
N TYR A 27 59.64 -46.86 8.14
CA TYR A 27 60.79 -46.99 9.03
C TYR A 27 61.50 -48.34 8.88
N SER A 28 62.81 -48.35 9.14
CA SER A 28 63.63 -49.55 9.03
C SER A 28 63.31 -50.57 10.13
N VAL A 29 63.45 -51.87 9.83
CA VAL A 29 63.22 -52.96 10.81
C VAL A 29 64.07 -52.80 12.09
N PRO A 30 65.37 -52.44 12.02
CA PRO A 30 66.16 -52.12 13.21
C PRO A 30 65.57 -50.97 14.04
N THR A 31 65.19 -49.85 13.41
CA THR A 31 64.60 -48.70 14.10
C THR A 31 63.32 -49.08 14.87
N LEU A 32 62.46 -49.90 14.26
CA LEU A 32 61.22 -50.37 14.88
C LEU A 32 61.49 -51.33 16.06
N LEU A 33 62.46 -52.23 15.94
CA LEU A 33 62.85 -53.13 17.02
C LEU A 33 63.44 -52.37 18.22
N THR A 34 64.31 -51.39 17.97
CA THR A 34 64.86 -50.52 19.02
C THR A 34 63.76 -49.68 19.67
N THR A 35 62.76 -49.22 18.91
CA THR A 35 61.60 -48.51 19.48
C THR A 35 60.79 -49.42 20.41
N CYS A 36 60.53 -50.68 20.02
CA CYS A 36 59.87 -51.68 20.87
C CYS A 36 60.66 -51.93 22.17
N GLU A 37 61.99 -52.03 22.09
CA GLU A 37 62.85 -52.16 23.27
C GLU A 37 62.66 -50.99 24.23
N ARG A 38 62.70 -49.75 23.73
CA ARG A 38 62.47 -48.55 24.55
C ARG A 38 61.08 -48.53 25.19
N ILE A 39 60.03 -48.93 24.46
CA ILE A 39 58.65 -49.00 24.98
C ILE A 39 58.56 -50.01 26.13
N GLU A 40 59.17 -51.19 25.96
CA GLU A 40 59.21 -52.24 26.97
C GLU A 40 60.01 -51.81 28.21
N GLU A 41 61.19 -51.21 28.01
CA GLU A 41 62.06 -50.70 29.09
C GLU A 41 61.42 -49.59 29.92
N GLN A 42 60.66 -48.70 29.28
CA GLN A 42 59.89 -47.67 29.98
C GLN A 42 58.61 -48.22 30.62
N GLY A 43 58.25 -49.48 30.41
CA GLY A 43 57.03 -50.07 30.97
C GLY A 43 55.75 -49.46 30.37
N LEU A 44 55.80 -49.05 29.10
CA LEU A 44 54.64 -48.55 28.34
C LEU A 44 53.79 -49.68 27.74
N THR A 45 54.27 -50.93 27.85
CA THR A 45 53.58 -52.14 27.38
C THR A 45 52.22 -52.29 28.08
N GLY A 46 51.14 -52.29 27.29
CA GLY A 46 49.76 -52.37 27.79
C GLY A 46 49.04 -51.02 27.95
N LEU A 47 49.78 -49.89 27.98
CA LEU A 47 49.20 -48.53 27.86
C LEU A 47 49.01 -48.13 26.39
N LEU A 48 49.86 -48.65 25.51
CA LEU A 48 49.79 -48.46 24.06
C LEU A 48 48.91 -49.55 23.46
N SER A 49 47.72 -49.18 22.98
CA SER A 49 46.89 -50.05 22.14
C SER A 49 47.15 -49.75 20.66
N SER A 50 46.84 -50.68 19.74
CA SER A 50 46.93 -50.45 18.29
C SER A 50 46.02 -49.34 17.75
N VAL A 51 45.22 -48.71 18.62
CA VAL A 51 44.28 -47.60 18.35
C VAL A 51 44.87 -46.24 18.76
N LEU A 52 46.10 -46.19 19.27
CA LEU A 52 46.79 -44.95 19.61
C LEU A 52 46.91 -44.04 18.35
N PRO A 53 46.70 -42.71 18.48
CA PRO A 53 46.91 -41.78 17.37
C PRO A 53 48.28 -41.98 16.69
N GLU A 54 48.26 -41.98 15.35
CA GLU A 54 49.43 -42.30 14.52
C GLU A 54 50.61 -41.37 14.81
N ARG A 55 50.33 -40.09 15.11
CA ARG A 55 51.36 -39.09 15.38
C ARG A 55 52.17 -39.37 16.65
N ILE A 56 51.53 -39.87 17.72
CA ILE A 56 52.24 -40.30 18.94
C ILE A 56 53.17 -41.48 18.63
N GLN A 57 52.72 -42.45 17.83
CA GLN A 57 53.54 -43.59 17.43
C GLN A 57 54.76 -43.14 16.61
N GLN A 58 54.57 -42.19 15.70
CA GLN A 58 55.67 -41.58 14.94
C GLN A 58 56.66 -40.87 15.86
N GLU A 59 56.21 -40.10 16.85
CA GLU A 59 57.11 -39.43 17.80
C GLU A 59 57.93 -40.45 18.62
N LEU A 60 57.32 -41.54 19.08
CA LEU A 60 58.01 -42.63 19.80
C LEU A 60 59.11 -43.31 18.95
N ILE A 61 58.89 -43.41 17.63
CA ILE A 61 59.84 -44.01 16.70
C ILE A 61 61.00 -43.04 16.41
N CYS A 62 60.66 -41.78 16.10
CA CYS A 62 61.61 -40.77 15.63
C CYS A 62 62.43 -40.13 16.76
N ASN A 63 61.90 -40.09 17.98
CA ASN A 63 62.50 -39.36 19.10
C ASN A 63 62.76 -40.29 20.29
N GLU A 64 64.03 -40.61 20.52
CA GLU A 64 64.43 -41.62 21.52
C GLU A 64 64.07 -41.24 22.95
N GLN A 65 64.03 -39.93 23.25
CA GLN A 65 63.75 -39.41 24.59
C GLN A 65 62.24 -39.28 24.87
N PHE A 66 61.39 -39.32 23.83
CA PHE A 66 59.95 -39.07 23.97
C PHE A 66 59.23 -40.17 24.78
N ALA A 67 59.70 -41.42 24.74
CA ALA A 67 59.08 -42.51 25.49
C ALA A 67 59.02 -42.24 27.01
N GLY A 68 60.11 -41.69 27.58
CA GLY A 68 60.16 -41.30 28.99
C GLY A 68 59.29 -40.08 29.30
N TYR A 69 59.25 -39.10 28.39
CA TYR A 69 58.41 -37.90 28.50
C TYR A 69 56.91 -38.25 28.46
N TYR A 70 56.51 -39.04 27.47
CA TYR A 70 55.16 -39.56 27.27
C TYR A 70 54.68 -40.37 28.48
N LYS A 71 55.54 -41.25 29.01
CA LYS A 71 55.24 -42.02 30.22
C LYS A 71 54.86 -41.12 31.39
N LYS A 72 55.66 -40.09 31.67
CA LYS A 72 55.40 -39.20 32.80
C LYS A 72 54.06 -38.45 32.65
N LEU A 73 53.72 -38.00 31.45
CA LEU A 73 52.42 -37.38 31.17
C LEU A 73 51.24 -38.33 31.44
N VAL A 74 51.34 -39.58 30.97
CA VAL A 74 50.30 -40.60 31.18
C VAL A 74 50.21 -41.01 32.64
N ASP A 75 51.34 -41.13 33.35
CA ASP A 75 51.39 -41.42 34.79
C ASP A 75 50.69 -40.28 35.59
N CYS A 76 50.81 -39.03 35.12
CA CYS A 76 50.06 -37.86 35.59
C CYS A 76 48.59 -37.78 35.09
N LYS A 77 48.05 -38.84 34.48
CA LYS A 77 46.66 -38.97 34.00
C LYS A 77 46.27 -38.03 32.86
N VAL A 78 47.22 -37.50 32.09
CA VAL A 78 46.91 -36.77 30.85
C VAL A 78 46.41 -37.77 29.79
N PRO A 79 45.22 -37.56 29.20
CA PRO A 79 44.66 -38.46 28.18
C PRO A 79 45.48 -38.48 26.90
N HIS A 80 45.51 -39.62 26.21
CA HIS A 80 46.26 -39.79 24.96
C HIS A 80 45.86 -38.80 23.86
N HIS A 81 44.58 -38.44 23.76
CA HIS A 81 44.12 -37.48 22.76
C HIS A 81 44.65 -36.06 23.02
N PHE A 82 44.74 -35.61 24.28
CA PHE A 82 45.38 -34.32 24.60
C PHE A 82 46.85 -34.30 24.17
N ILE A 83 47.59 -35.37 24.48
CA ILE A 83 49.00 -35.48 24.09
C ILE A 83 49.16 -35.48 22.57
N ASN A 84 48.24 -36.13 21.85
CA ASN A 84 48.22 -36.11 20.39
C ASN A 84 48.00 -34.70 19.85
N ASP A 85 46.97 -34.00 20.35
CA ASP A 85 46.61 -32.67 19.88
C ASP A 85 47.71 -31.64 20.18
N TRP A 86 48.45 -31.81 21.28
CA TRP A 86 49.64 -31.02 21.57
C TRP A 86 50.80 -31.30 20.61
N LEU A 87 51.03 -32.56 20.22
CA LEU A 87 52.02 -32.89 19.20
C LEU A 87 51.65 -32.30 17.84
N GLU A 88 50.39 -32.43 17.42
CA GLU A 88 49.89 -31.84 16.18
C GLU A 88 49.97 -30.30 16.22
N SER A 89 49.75 -29.69 17.37
CA SER A 89 49.93 -28.25 17.56
C SER A 89 51.41 -27.85 17.45
N ALA A 90 52.32 -28.58 18.10
CA ALA A 90 53.75 -28.37 17.98
C ALA A 90 54.22 -28.46 16.52
N ASP A 91 53.74 -29.45 15.76
CA ASP A 91 54.05 -29.60 14.34
C ASP A 91 53.58 -28.39 13.51
N ARG A 92 52.35 -27.90 13.76
CA ARG A 92 51.81 -26.70 13.09
C ARG A 92 52.69 -25.47 13.32
N PHE A 93 53.33 -25.37 14.48
CA PHE A 93 54.26 -24.30 14.82
C PHE A 93 55.72 -24.57 14.42
N GLY A 94 56.03 -25.76 13.87
CA GLY A 94 57.40 -26.16 13.56
C GLY A 94 58.27 -26.37 14.81
N GLU A 95 57.66 -26.71 15.94
CA GLU A 95 58.31 -26.87 17.24
C GLU A 95 58.34 -28.34 17.68
N SER A 96 59.23 -28.67 18.60
CA SER A 96 59.23 -29.97 19.29
C SER A 96 58.58 -29.84 20.66
N LEU A 97 57.52 -30.61 20.94
CA LEU A 97 56.79 -30.57 22.22
C LEU A 97 57.75 -30.72 23.43
N MET A 98 58.55 -31.80 23.45
CA MET A 98 59.52 -32.08 24.52
C MET A 98 60.77 -31.18 24.43
N GLY A 99 61.09 -30.67 23.24
CA GLY A 99 62.19 -29.70 23.07
C GLY A 99 61.84 -28.31 23.61
N ARG A 100 60.55 -27.99 23.74
CA ARG A 100 60.06 -26.68 24.15
C ARG A 100 59.53 -26.65 25.58
N TYR A 101 58.76 -27.65 26.01
CA TYR A 101 58.08 -27.66 27.32
C TYR A 101 58.46 -28.88 28.16
N THR A 102 58.51 -28.69 29.48
CA THR A 102 58.71 -29.80 30.43
C THR A 102 57.40 -30.53 30.72
N VAL A 103 57.50 -31.73 31.29
CA VAL A 103 56.33 -32.51 31.72
C VAL A 103 55.51 -31.71 32.74
N GLU A 104 56.19 -31.04 33.67
CA GLU A 104 55.55 -30.25 34.73
C GLU A 104 54.70 -29.12 34.13
N GLN A 105 55.23 -28.39 33.14
CA GLN A 105 54.49 -27.33 32.45
C GLN A 105 53.27 -27.86 31.70
N MET A 106 53.39 -29.00 31.00
CA MET A 106 52.26 -29.59 30.28
C MET A 106 51.18 -30.13 31.23
N VAL A 107 51.57 -30.72 32.36
CA VAL A 107 50.62 -31.20 33.39
C VAL A 107 49.91 -30.01 34.06
N GLN A 108 50.65 -28.94 34.36
CA GLN A 108 50.08 -27.70 34.86
C GLN A 108 49.08 -27.08 33.86
N MET A 109 49.43 -27.05 32.58
CA MET A 109 48.55 -26.55 31.52
C MET A 109 47.28 -27.41 31.36
N TYR A 110 47.40 -28.74 31.46
CA TYR A 110 46.23 -29.64 31.45
C TYR A 110 45.26 -29.37 32.60
N GLY A 111 45.78 -29.08 33.79
CA GLY A 111 45.00 -28.75 34.99
C GLY A 111 44.56 -27.28 35.10
N SER A 112 44.87 -26.45 34.10
CA SER A 112 44.71 -24.99 34.19
C SER A 112 43.29 -24.45 34.10
N GLY A 113 42.35 -25.22 33.55
CA GLY A 113 40.99 -24.76 33.24
C GLY A 113 40.79 -24.17 31.84
N VAL A 114 41.85 -24.04 31.00
CA VAL A 114 41.69 -23.67 29.58
C VAL A 114 41.04 -24.81 28.80
N ASN A 115 39.94 -24.51 28.12
CA ASN A 115 39.16 -25.47 27.35
C ASN A 115 39.81 -25.79 26.01
N GLY A 116 39.89 -27.09 25.68
CA GLY A 116 40.41 -27.58 24.40
C GLY A 116 41.92 -27.82 24.43
N SER A 117 42.32 -29.04 24.07
CA SER A 117 43.72 -29.50 24.01
C SER A 117 44.59 -28.68 23.05
N CYS A 118 44.09 -28.34 21.86
CA CYS A 118 44.78 -27.46 20.90
C CYS A 118 45.00 -26.05 21.48
N CYS A 119 43.98 -25.50 22.13
CA CYS A 119 44.01 -24.17 22.75
C CYS A 119 44.99 -24.12 23.92
N GLN A 120 45.10 -25.19 24.70
CA GLN A 120 46.07 -25.31 25.79
C GLN A 120 47.52 -25.19 25.30
N TYR A 121 47.88 -25.85 24.18
CA TYR A 121 49.23 -25.73 23.63
C TYR A 121 49.52 -24.30 23.17
N GLU A 122 48.56 -23.69 22.48
CA GLU A 122 48.70 -22.33 21.98
C GLU A 122 48.76 -21.28 23.11
N CYS A 123 47.95 -21.47 24.16
CA CYS A 123 48.03 -20.68 25.39
C CYS A 123 49.42 -20.78 26.02
N LEU A 124 49.94 -22.01 26.20
CA LEU A 124 51.28 -22.22 26.76
C LEU A 124 52.37 -21.53 25.92
N LYS A 125 52.22 -21.49 24.60
CA LYS A 125 53.16 -20.80 23.70
C LYS A 125 53.24 -19.30 23.91
N TYR A 126 52.12 -18.64 24.17
CA TYR A 126 52.07 -17.18 24.24
C TYR A 126 52.04 -16.64 25.67
N PHE A 127 51.60 -17.43 26.65
CA PHE A 127 51.41 -17.04 28.05
C PHE A 127 52.20 -17.93 29.03
N GLU A 128 53.28 -18.58 28.56
CA GLU A 128 54.13 -19.47 29.37
C GLU A 128 54.57 -18.84 30.71
N HIS A 129 54.95 -17.56 30.66
CA HIS A 129 55.46 -16.82 31.81
C HIS A 129 54.36 -16.43 32.80
N ASP A 130 53.10 -16.36 32.35
CA ASP A 130 51.95 -15.97 33.17
C ASP A 130 51.35 -17.18 33.92
N LEU A 131 51.71 -18.42 33.53
CA LEU A 131 51.20 -19.67 34.11
C LEU A 131 51.46 -19.81 35.63
N ALA A 132 52.50 -19.14 36.14
CA ALA A 132 52.87 -19.15 37.55
C ALA A 132 52.28 -17.97 38.35
N ASP A 133 51.58 -17.04 37.71
CA ASP A 133 50.98 -15.88 38.37
C ASP A 133 49.60 -16.23 38.95
N GLU A 134 49.54 -16.57 40.24
CA GLU A 134 48.31 -16.97 40.92
C GLU A 134 47.24 -15.86 40.97
N ALA A 135 47.62 -14.58 40.79
CA ALA A 135 46.68 -13.46 40.82
C ALA A 135 46.07 -13.20 39.43
N LEU A 136 46.86 -13.31 38.37
CA LEU A 136 46.43 -13.10 37.00
C LEU A 136 45.72 -14.32 36.39
N TRP A 137 46.23 -15.52 36.68
CA TRP A 137 45.88 -16.72 35.94
C TRP A 137 44.38 -17.05 35.92
N PRO A 138 43.63 -16.98 37.05
CA PRO A 138 42.20 -17.29 37.02
C PRO A 138 41.40 -16.41 36.04
N ALA A 139 41.63 -15.10 36.05
CA ALA A 139 40.95 -14.16 35.15
C ALA A 139 41.39 -14.37 33.69
N LEU A 140 42.68 -14.64 33.45
CA LEU A 140 43.18 -14.94 32.11
C LEU A 140 42.56 -16.23 31.55
N VAL A 141 42.34 -17.26 32.37
CA VAL A 141 41.66 -18.50 31.94
C VAL A 141 40.22 -18.23 31.51
N ASP A 142 39.47 -17.44 32.27
CA ASP A 142 38.10 -17.07 31.90
C ASP A 142 38.07 -16.27 30.59
N ASN A 143 39.00 -15.31 30.44
CA ASN A 143 39.18 -14.53 29.21
C ASN A 143 39.55 -15.38 28.01
N LEU A 144 40.47 -16.34 28.17
CA LEU A 144 40.88 -17.27 27.12
C LEU A 144 39.73 -18.19 26.72
N ASN A 145 38.96 -18.68 27.69
CA ASN A 145 37.80 -19.53 27.41
C ASN A 145 36.72 -18.77 26.63
N ALA A 146 36.45 -17.52 27.01
CA ALA A 146 35.56 -16.62 26.27
C ALA A 146 36.10 -16.35 24.85
N PHE A 147 37.39 -16.04 24.71
CA PHE A 147 38.05 -15.82 23.42
C PHE A 147 38.02 -17.06 22.52
N TYR A 148 38.27 -18.26 23.05
CA TYR A 148 38.26 -19.46 22.21
C TYR A 148 36.85 -19.89 21.82
N ALA A 149 35.81 -19.49 22.56
CA ALA A 149 34.43 -19.81 22.21
C ALA A 149 33.97 -19.18 20.88
N GLN A 150 34.59 -18.09 20.41
CA GLN A 150 34.19 -17.44 19.15
C GLN A 150 34.62 -18.15 17.87
N ASN A 151 35.64 -19.02 17.93
CA ASN A 151 36.09 -19.89 16.84
C ASN A 151 36.46 -19.24 15.48
N ALA A 152 36.49 -17.90 15.37
CA ALA A 152 36.83 -17.17 14.14
C ALA A 152 38.34 -16.90 14.01
N VAL A 153 39.03 -16.62 15.11
CA VAL A 153 40.48 -16.42 15.16
C VAL A 153 41.13 -17.15 16.33
N THR A 154 42.42 -17.45 16.21
CA THR A 154 43.26 -18.09 17.23
C THR A 154 44.28 -17.09 17.79
N LEU A 155 44.99 -17.43 18.88
CA LEU A 155 46.01 -16.53 19.42
C LEU A 155 47.14 -16.26 18.42
N SER A 156 47.41 -17.21 17.54
CA SER A 156 48.45 -17.09 16.51
C SER A 156 48.15 -16.04 15.47
N ASP A 157 46.87 -15.75 15.24
CA ASP A 157 46.41 -14.71 14.31
C ASP A 157 46.56 -13.29 14.89
N LEU A 158 46.72 -13.17 16.21
CA LEU A 158 46.83 -11.89 16.92
C LEU A 158 48.27 -11.38 17.00
N LYS A 159 48.44 -10.05 17.02
CA LYS A 159 49.73 -9.40 17.32
C LYS A 159 50.06 -9.51 18.82
N PRO A 160 51.34 -9.39 19.22
CA PRO A 160 51.72 -9.44 20.63
C PRO A 160 50.94 -8.46 21.52
N GLN A 161 50.75 -7.22 21.09
CA GLN A 161 50.01 -6.20 21.85
C GLN A 161 48.51 -6.51 21.97
N GLU A 162 47.93 -7.20 20.98
CA GLU A 162 46.53 -7.63 21.00
C GLU A 162 46.35 -8.79 21.99
N ARG A 163 47.31 -9.72 22.07
CA ARG A 163 47.30 -10.82 23.06
C ARG A 163 47.35 -10.32 24.50
N GLU A 164 48.11 -9.26 24.77
CA GLU A 164 48.18 -8.67 26.12
C GLU A 164 46.81 -8.14 26.58
N MET A 165 45.87 -7.85 25.67
CA MET A 165 44.52 -7.42 26.05
C MET A 165 43.71 -8.54 26.74
N LEU A 166 44.04 -9.81 26.50
CA LEU A 166 43.40 -10.94 27.17
C LEU A 166 43.76 -11.03 28.66
N LYS A 167 44.80 -10.30 29.10
CA LYS A 167 45.18 -10.19 30.51
C LYS A 167 44.35 -9.15 31.28
N LEU A 168 43.54 -8.35 30.58
CA LEU A 168 42.72 -7.33 31.21
C LEU A 168 41.63 -8.00 32.05
N PRO A 169 41.44 -7.61 33.32
CA PRO A 169 40.53 -8.29 34.25
C PRO A 169 39.06 -8.20 33.83
N TYR A 170 38.72 -7.25 32.96
CA TYR A 170 37.37 -7.02 32.47
C TYR A 170 37.11 -7.62 31.07
N PHE A 171 38.07 -8.29 30.45
CA PHE A 171 37.96 -8.65 29.03
C PHE A 171 36.71 -9.50 28.73
N ALA A 172 36.52 -10.63 29.41
CA ALA A 172 35.36 -11.50 29.17
C ALA A 172 34.02 -10.88 29.63
N SER A 173 34.05 -9.93 30.56
CA SER A 173 32.84 -9.32 31.10
C SER A 173 32.38 -8.10 30.30
N PHE A 174 33.31 -7.33 29.72
CA PHE A 174 33.01 -6.07 29.05
C PHE A 174 33.17 -6.12 27.54
N ILE A 175 33.96 -7.04 26.99
CA ILE A 175 34.20 -7.06 25.55
C ILE A 175 33.29 -8.10 24.93
N ASP A 176 32.46 -7.68 23.97
CA ASP A 176 31.68 -8.62 23.19
C ASP A 176 32.63 -9.50 22.35
N VAL A 177 32.74 -10.76 22.78
CA VAL A 177 33.55 -11.77 22.09
C VAL A 177 32.76 -12.50 21.01
N SER A 178 31.47 -12.23 20.82
CA SER A 178 30.58 -13.00 19.94
C SER A 178 30.69 -12.60 18.46
N GLY A 179 31.81 -12.85 17.79
CA GLY A 179 31.83 -12.68 16.33
C GLY A 179 33.17 -12.66 15.61
N ARG A 180 33.09 -12.44 14.28
CA ARG A 180 34.22 -12.35 13.34
C ARG A 180 35.07 -11.08 13.50
N THR A 181 34.72 -10.22 14.44
CA THR A 181 35.27 -8.86 14.55
C THR A 181 36.10 -8.61 15.81
N ILE A 182 36.32 -9.66 16.62
CA ILE A 182 37.14 -9.61 17.83
C ILE A 182 38.56 -9.06 17.57
N SER A 183 39.14 -9.34 16.40
CA SER A 183 40.46 -8.79 16.02
C SER A 183 40.46 -7.27 15.92
N THR A 184 39.37 -6.66 15.43
CA THR A 184 39.24 -5.20 15.40
C THR A 184 39.14 -4.66 16.82
N SER A 185 38.27 -5.24 17.66
CA SER A 185 38.10 -4.83 19.07
C SER A 185 39.43 -4.87 19.83
N LEU A 186 40.21 -5.96 19.67
CA LEU A 186 41.54 -6.10 20.26
C LEU A 186 42.56 -5.09 19.70
N SER A 187 42.51 -4.81 18.40
CA SER A 187 43.37 -3.79 17.78
C SER A 187 43.04 -2.38 18.31
N VAL A 188 41.76 -2.04 18.46
CA VAL A 188 41.34 -0.74 19.01
C VAL A 188 41.73 -0.64 20.48
N LEU A 189 41.44 -1.68 21.28
CA LEU A 189 41.83 -1.78 22.69
C LEU A 189 43.33 -1.63 22.89
N SER A 190 44.16 -2.33 22.12
CA SER A 190 45.63 -2.27 22.25
C SER A 190 46.19 -0.90 21.87
N SER A 191 45.53 -0.17 20.96
CA SER A 191 46.00 1.14 20.48
C SER A 191 45.70 2.34 21.38
N ASN A 192 44.69 2.27 22.26
CA ASN A 192 44.28 3.40 23.09
C ASN A 192 44.35 3.08 24.60
N GLU A 193 45.38 3.61 25.27
CA GLU A 193 45.58 3.41 26.73
C GLU A 193 44.52 4.12 27.58
N THR A 194 44.01 5.26 27.12
CA THR A 194 42.99 6.02 27.85
C THR A 194 41.68 5.23 27.88
N MET A 195 41.26 4.69 26.73
CA MET A 195 40.07 3.85 26.66
C MET A 195 40.19 2.65 27.60
N ARG A 196 41.35 1.99 27.66
CA ARG A 196 41.58 0.91 28.64
C ARG A 196 41.47 1.40 30.09
N ALA A 197 42.01 2.57 30.40
CA ALA A 197 41.88 3.17 31.74
C ALA A 197 40.43 3.53 32.10
N VAL A 198 39.61 3.93 31.11
CA VAL A 198 38.18 4.16 31.30
C VAL A 198 37.45 2.85 31.57
N LEU A 199 37.69 1.80 30.77
CA LEU A 199 37.08 0.49 30.97
C LEU A 199 37.49 -0.14 32.32
N ASP A 200 38.76 -0.03 32.70
CA ASP A 200 39.26 -0.46 34.03
C ASP A 200 38.56 0.29 35.16
N PHE A 201 38.34 1.60 35.02
CA PHE A 201 37.58 2.38 35.99
C PHE A 201 36.14 1.88 36.10
N LEU A 202 35.42 1.77 34.97
CA LEU A 202 34.03 1.30 34.94
C LEU A 202 33.89 -0.11 35.56
N PHE A 203 34.85 -0.99 35.28
CA PHE A 203 34.89 -2.34 35.85
C PHE A 203 35.07 -2.32 37.37
N ARG A 204 35.97 -1.49 37.90
CA ARG A 204 36.19 -1.36 39.34
C ARG A 204 34.98 -0.79 40.08
N GLU A 205 34.25 0.11 39.45
CA GLU A 205 33.01 0.67 39.95
C GLU A 205 31.78 -0.25 39.73
N GLN A 206 31.99 -1.47 39.22
CA GLN A 206 30.95 -2.49 39.00
C GLN A 206 29.84 -2.04 38.04
N VAL A 207 30.19 -1.23 37.04
CA VAL A 207 29.26 -0.82 35.97
C VAL A 207 29.13 -1.96 34.97
N GLU A 208 27.95 -2.54 34.79
CA GLU A 208 27.75 -3.65 33.86
C GLU A 208 27.47 -3.15 32.44
N HIS A 209 28.38 -3.41 31.48
CA HIS A 209 28.13 -3.15 30.05
C HIS A 209 28.94 -4.12 29.17
N SER A 210 28.34 -4.59 28.07
CA SER A 210 29.04 -5.40 27.06
C SER A 210 29.29 -4.56 25.80
N PHE A 211 30.51 -4.04 25.67
CA PHE A 211 30.95 -3.19 24.57
C PHE A 211 31.11 -3.98 23.27
N THR A 212 30.39 -3.53 22.26
CA THR A 212 30.51 -4.01 20.88
C THR A 212 31.73 -3.39 20.17
N GLU A 213 32.13 -3.96 19.03
CA GLU A 213 33.19 -3.40 18.18
C GLU A 213 32.93 -1.94 17.78
N ASP A 214 31.69 -1.62 17.39
CA ASP A 214 31.31 -0.28 16.93
C ASP A 214 31.39 0.75 18.06
N GLU A 215 31.02 0.36 19.28
CA GLU A 215 31.13 1.19 20.48
C GLU A 215 32.60 1.44 20.85
N LEU A 216 33.42 0.39 20.89
CA LEU A 216 34.87 0.53 21.14
C LEU A 216 35.54 1.43 20.08
N THR A 217 35.15 1.28 18.81
CA THR A 217 35.63 2.11 17.72
C THR A 217 35.21 3.56 17.92
N SER A 218 33.96 3.80 18.34
CA SER A 218 33.46 5.13 18.68
C SER A 218 34.24 5.77 19.83
N LEU A 219 34.74 4.99 20.78
CA LEU A 219 35.57 5.46 21.91
C LEU A 219 37.07 5.59 21.59
N SER A 220 37.52 5.21 20.39
CA SER A 220 38.95 5.24 20.03
C SER A 220 39.59 6.64 20.06
N HIS A 221 38.77 7.70 20.08
CA HIS A 221 39.20 9.09 20.12
C HIS A 221 39.47 9.65 21.53
N LEU A 222 39.21 8.88 22.60
CA LEU A 222 39.39 9.32 23.97
C LEU A 222 40.87 9.63 24.28
N GLU A 223 41.10 10.75 24.97
CA GLU A 223 42.41 11.25 25.42
C GLU A 223 42.47 11.30 26.95
N ALA A 224 43.67 11.38 27.54
CA ALA A 224 43.86 11.30 29.00
C ALA A 224 42.95 12.22 29.84
N LYS A 225 42.59 13.41 29.32
CA LYS A 225 41.66 14.35 30.00
C LYS A 225 40.23 13.83 30.10
N ASP A 226 39.82 12.94 29.21
CA ASP A 226 38.45 12.38 29.16
C ASP A 226 38.22 11.36 30.26
N LEU A 227 39.27 10.67 30.72
CA LEU A 227 39.17 9.80 31.90
C LEU A 227 38.69 10.57 33.13
N GLU A 228 39.17 11.80 33.31
CA GLU A 228 38.72 12.65 34.42
C GLU A 228 37.27 13.11 34.22
N LEU A 229 36.84 13.38 32.98
CA LEU A 229 35.45 13.70 32.68
C LEU A 229 34.52 12.50 32.95
N VAL A 230 34.95 11.27 32.65
CA VAL A 230 34.19 10.06 32.96
C VAL A 230 34.05 9.89 34.47
N ARG A 231 35.13 10.07 35.24
CA ARG A 231 35.09 10.00 36.71
C ARG A 231 34.18 11.07 37.32
N GLN A 232 34.27 12.30 36.82
CA GLN A 232 33.40 13.39 37.27
C GLN A 232 31.93 13.15 36.88
N THR A 233 31.68 12.58 35.71
CA THR A 233 30.34 12.15 35.27
C THR A 233 29.76 11.11 36.23
N TYR A 234 30.52 10.06 36.55
CA TYR A 234 30.13 9.05 37.53
C TYR A 234 29.81 9.67 38.91
N SER A 235 30.67 10.57 39.40
CA SER A 235 30.44 11.30 40.65
C SER A 235 29.16 12.14 40.60
N ASN A 236 28.92 12.86 39.50
CA ASN A 236 27.75 13.72 39.33
C ASN A 236 26.45 12.95 39.11
N LEU A 237 26.53 11.67 38.74
CA LEU A 237 25.42 10.72 38.73
C LEU A 237 25.16 10.09 40.10
N GLY A 238 25.95 10.43 41.12
CA GLY A 238 25.79 9.96 42.49
C GLY A 238 26.66 8.76 42.85
N SER A 239 27.65 8.41 42.03
CA SER A 239 28.53 7.23 42.22
C SER A 239 27.73 5.93 42.33
N ASP A 240 26.73 5.78 41.46
CA ASP A 240 25.86 4.61 41.38
C ASP A 240 26.08 3.94 40.01
N PRO A 241 26.43 2.65 39.97
CA PRO A 241 26.70 1.94 38.72
C PRO A 241 25.48 1.91 37.80
N GLY A 242 24.27 1.73 38.33
CA GLY A 242 23.05 1.64 37.52
C GLY A 242 22.71 2.95 36.78
N TRP A 243 23.05 4.10 37.37
CA TRP A 243 22.93 5.38 36.67
C TRP A 243 24.00 5.56 35.60
N MET A 244 25.20 5.04 35.83
CA MET A 244 26.29 5.07 34.85
C MET A 244 25.97 4.16 33.65
N GLU A 245 25.40 2.97 33.88
CA GLU A 245 24.95 2.04 32.83
C GLU A 245 23.95 2.74 31.88
N ARG A 246 22.91 3.38 32.44
CA ARG A 246 21.94 4.15 31.64
C ARG A 246 22.58 5.31 30.88
N PHE A 247 23.58 5.96 31.46
CA PHE A 247 24.33 7.00 30.77
C PHE A 247 25.15 6.41 29.62
N LEU A 248 25.81 5.27 29.82
CA LEU A 248 26.59 4.60 28.79
C LEU A 248 25.71 4.23 27.59
N ASP A 249 24.51 3.68 27.82
CA ASP A 249 23.55 3.36 26.74
C ASP A 249 23.34 4.55 25.80
N TRP A 250 23.09 5.74 26.35
CA TRP A 250 22.85 6.95 25.55
C TRP A 250 24.12 7.58 25.00
N TRP A 251 25.19 7.61 25.78
CA TRP A 251 26.46 8.18 25.35
C TRP A 251 27.05 7.41 24.16
N LEU A 252 26.99 6.07 24.22
CA LEU A 252 27.45 5.18 23.15
C LEU A 252 26.52 5.24 21.94
N SER A 253 25.20 5.28 22.16
CA SER A 253 24.22 5.55 21.08
C SER A 253 24.45 6.89 20.38
N ASN A 254 25.01 7.87 21.10
CA ASN A 254 25.41 9.17 20.56
C ASN A 254 26.89 9.21 20.09
N HIS A 255 27.48 8.06 19.75
CA HIS A 255 28.86 7.93 19.25
C HIS A 255 29.97 8.36 20.23
N GLY A 256 29.71 8.29 21.54
CA GLY A 256 30.72 8.51 22.57
C GLY A 256 31.27 9.94 22.61
N LEU A 257 30.47 10.94 22.23
CA LEU A 257 30.95 12.31 22.09
C LEU A 257 31.47 12.91 23.41
N ARG A 258 32.63 13.57 23.34
CA ARG A 258 33.22 14.31 24.48
C ARG A 258 32.30 15.41 25.03
N HIS A 259 31.47 16.02 24.17
CA HIS A 259 30.55 17.08 24.59
C HIS A 259 29.58 16.59 25.69
N ASP A 260 29.09 15.36 25.55
CA ASP A 260 28.14 14.75 26.48
C ASP A 260 28.81 14.61 27.86
N LEU A 261 30.00 14.01 27.91
CA LEU A 261 30.82 13.92 29.14
C LEU A 261 31.05 15.28 29.78
N GLN A 262 31.38 16.31 28.99
CA GLN A 262 31.62 17.65 29.51
C GLN A 262 30.37 18.25 30.17
N TRP A 263 29.19 18.03 29.59
CA TRP A 263 27.95 18.54 30.15
C TRP A 263 27.68 17.96 31.55
N PHE A 264 27.86 16.65 31.71
CA PHE A 264 27.68 16.00 33.01
C PHE A 264 28.80 16.36 33.99
N ALA A 265 30.06 16.35 33.56
CA ALA A 265 31.22 16.60 34.40
C ALA A 265 31.30 18.06 34.93
N GLN A 266 30.84 19.05 34.16
CA GLN A 266 30.94 20.47 34.53
C GLN A 266 29.92 20.94 35.56
N ARG A 267 29.00 20.06 36.01
CA ARG A 267 28.02 20.42 37.03
C ARG A 267 28.70 20.66 38.37
N ARG A 268 28.24 21.71 39.07
CA ARG A 268 28.77 22.09 40.40
C ARG A 268 28.28 21.18 41.51
N GLU A 269 27.09 20.60 41.33
CA GLU A 269 26.43 19.69 42.26
C GLU A 269 25.97 18.45 41.48
N PRO A 270 25.98 17.26 42.11
CA PRO A 270 25.42 16.06 41.52
C PRO A 270 23.95 16.25 41.12
N LEU A 271 23.53 15.55 40.06
CA LEU A 271 22.14 15.53 39.65
C LEU A 271 21.27 14.96 40.77
N THR A 272 20.14 15.60 41.04
CA THR A 272 19.08 15.01 41.87
C THR A 272 18.48 13.81 41.14
N ASP A 273 17.88 12.86 41.86
CA ASP A 273 17.27 11.68 41.23
C ASP A 273 16.18 12.07 40.22
N GLU A 274 15.43 13.14 40.47
CA GLU A 274 14.43 13.65 39.54
C GLU A 274 15.06 14.19 38.25
N GLU A 275 16.19 14.91 38.33
CA GLU A 275 16.93 15.32 37.14
C GLU A 275 17.54 14.12 36.39
N LYS A 276 18.04 13.11 37.10
CA LYS A 276 18.55 11.87 36.46
C LYS A 276 17.44 11.19 35.66
N HIS A 277 16.26 11.04 36.25
CA HIS A 277 15.10 10.48 35.55
C HIS A 277 14.70 11.33 34.33
N GLN A 278 14.70 12.66 34.43
CA GLN A 278 14.39 13.53 33.29
C GLN A 278 15.40 13.40 32.13
N VAL A 279 16.68 13.21 32.45
CA VAL A 279 17.75 13.18 31.44
C VAL A 279 18.01 11.77 30.90
N LEU A 280 17.96 10.73 31.73
CA LEU A 280 18.44 9.38 31.38
C LEU A 280 17.34 8.36 31.11
N ASP A 281 16.08 8.61 31.47
CA ASP A 281 15.02 7.60 31.23
C ASP A 281 14.58 7.53 29.75
N THR A 282 14.85 8.57 28.96
CA THR A 282 14.47 8.58 27.54
C THR A 282 15.52 9.26 26.67
N TRP A 283 15.65 8.80 25.42
CA TRP A 283 16.55 9.37 24.44
C TRP A 283 16.27 10.85 24.14
N VAL A 284 14.99 11.24 24.06
CA VAL A 284 14.60 12.65 23.81
C VAL A 284 14.97 13.54 25.00
N GLY A 285 14.80 13.04 26.23
CA GLY A 285 15.22 13.74 27.46
C GLY A 285 16.72 14.00 27.47
N TYR A 286 17.51 12.96 27.15
CA TYR A 286 18.97 13.03 27.05
C TYR A 286 19.42 14.11 26.05
N LEU A 287 18.93 14.03 24.80
CA LEU A 287 19.28 14.99 23.77
C LEU A 287 18.81 16.41 24.08
N ASN A 288 17.62 16.57 24.67
CA ASN A 288 17.14 17.89 25.04
C ASN A 288 18.05 18.53 26.08
N ALA A 289 18.45 17.80 27.13
CA ALA A 289 19.32 18.32 28.19
C ALA A 289 20.68 18.80 27.66
N LEU A 290 21.29 18.02 26.75
CA LEU A 290 22.59 18.32 26.18
C LEU A 290 22.55 19.47 25.16
N TYR A 291 21.59 19.44 24.23
CA TYR A 291 21.67 20.23 23.00
C TYR A 291 20.68 21.41 22.90
N SER A 292 19.62 21.42 23.71
CA SER A 292 18.52 22.39 23.55
C SER A 292 18.09 23.10 24.83
N GLY A 293 17.74 22.35 25.87
CA GLY A 293 17.15 22.82 27.12
C GLY A 293 15.83 23.57 26.95
N SER A 294 15.15 23.41 25.80
CA SER A 294 13.97 24.22 25.43
C SER A 294 12.65 23.43 25.46
N LEU A 295 12.70 22.12 25.70
CA LEU A 295 11.53 21.25 25.83
C LEU A 295 11.34 20.88 27.32
N GLU A 296 10.21 21.30 27.89
CA GLU A 296 9.87 21.10 29.31
C GLU A 296 8.60 20.25 29.40
N VAL A 297 8.77 18.92 29.44
CA VAL A 297 7.66 17.96 29.43
C VAL A 297 7.98 16.71 30.26
N PRO A 298 6.98 15.96 30.71
CA PRO A 298 7.17 14.61 31.24
C PRO A 298 7.65 13.65 30.14
N PHE A 299 8.96 13.52 29.94
CA PHE A 299 9.55 12.73 28.86
C PHE A 299 9.07 11.26 28.83
N ALA A 300 8.84 10.65 30.00
CA ALA A 300 8.28 9.30 30.13
C ALA A 300 6.88 9.14 29.51
N SER A 301 6.15 10.23 29.28
CA SER A 301 4.83 10.23 28.63
C SER A 301 4.91 10.38 27.11
N ILE A 302 6.09 10.59 26.53
CA ILE A 302 6.29 10.68 25.08
C ILE A 302 6.40 9.27 24.51
N ARG A 303 5.62 8.98 23.46
CA ARG A 303 5.62 7.68 22.80
C ARG A 303 6.69 7.64 21.70
N PRO A 304 7.21 6.44 21.33
CA PRO A 304 8.24 6.32 20.29
C PRO A 304 7.88 6.98 18.94
N ILE A 305 6.61 6.95 18.54
CA ILE A 305 6.12 7.59 17.30
C ILE A 305 6.30 9.12 17.26
N GLN A 306 6.58 9.75 18.41
CA GLN A 306 6.79 11.18 18.55
C GLN A 306 8.27 11.56 18.65
N TYR A 307 9.17 10.59 18.76
CA TYR A 307 10.59 10.85 19.03
C TYR A 307 11.24 11.57 17.87
N ASP A 308 11.05 11.09 16.64
CA ASP A 308 11.79 11.58 15.47
C ASP A 308 11.59 13.08 15.21
N VAL A 309 10.36 13.58 15.29
CA VAL A 309 10.08 15.01 15.11
C VAL A 309 10.71 15.87 16.22
N LEU A 310 10.78 15.37 17.46
CA LEU A 310 11.39 16.09 18.58
C LEU A 310 12.91 16.08 18.49
N ILE A 311 13.50 14.93 18.14
CA ILE A 311 14.94 14.77 17.88
C ILE A 311 15.36 15.71 16.75
N TYR A 312 14.61 15.72 15.64
CA TYR A 312 14.82 16.64 14.54
C TYR A 312 14.74 18.11 15.00
N ALA A 313 13.71 18.46 15.79
CA ALA A 313 13.54 19.80 16.31
C ALA A 313 14.71 20.25 17.22
N ILE A 314 15.24 19.35 18.06
CA ILE A 314 16.42 19.59 18.90
C ILE A 314 17.65 19.80 18.01
N ALA A 315 17.95 18.87 17.10
CA ALA A 315 19.11 18.90 16.21
C ALA A 315 19.14 20.18 15.34
N HIS A 316 17.98 20.63 14.87
CA HIS A 316 17.84 21.83 14.03
C HIS A 316 17.47 23.10 14.81
N LYS A 317 17.62 23.11 16.14
CA LYS A 317 17.40 24.28 17.01
C LYS A 317 16.04 24.95 16.82
N LYS A 318 14.97 24.17 16.64
CA LYS A 318 13.59 24.63 16.48
C LYS A 318 12.97 25.00 17.84
N LYS A 319 13.59 25.95 18.55
CA LYS A 319 13.24 26.31 19.92
C LYS A 319 11.79 26.75 20.09
N ARG A 320 11.23 27.50 19.14
CA ARG A 320 9.83 27.94 19.20
C ARG A 320 8.88 26.76 19.11
N PHE A 321 9.19 25.79 18.25
CA PHE A 321 8.42 24.55 18.16
C PHE A 321 8.49 23.74 19.47
N LEU A 322 9.67 23.59 20.08
CA LEU A 322 9.84 22.87 21.35
C LEU A 322 9.09 23.54 22.51
N HIS A 323 9.14 24.87 22.60
CA HIS A 323 8.33 25.62 23.59
C HIS A 323 6.84 25.42 23.34
N MET A 324 6.39 25.49 22.09
CA MET A 324 4.99 25.24 21.73
C MET A 324 4.55 23.80 22.10
N VAL A 325 5.41 22.78 21.90
CA VAL A 325 5.13 21.41 22.37
C VAL A 325 4.98 21.38 23.89
N SER A 326 5.80 22.12 24.62
CA SER A 326 5.72 22.22 26.09
C SER A 326 4.39 22.85 26.53
N GLU A 327 3.98 23.95 25.88
CA GLU A 327 2.72 24.67 26.15
C GLU A 327 1.47 23.84 25.83
N HIS A 328 1.54 22.99 24.80
CA HIS A 328 0.41 22.19 24.30
C HIS A 328 0.66 20.67 24.41
N PHE A 329 1.36 20.24 25.45
CA PHE A 329 1.83 18.87 25.59
C PHE A 329 0.72 17.81 25.52
N GLU A 330 -0.42 18.06 26.18
CA GLU A 330 -1.56 17.12 26.15
C GLU A 330 -2.08 16.86 24.74
N ASP A 331 -2.11 17.90 23.89
CA ASP A 331 -2.59 17.77 22.52
C ASP A 331 -1.56 17.08 21.63
N PHE A 332 -0.26 17.36 21.85
CA PHE A 332 0.82 16.62 21.21
C PHE A 332 0.77 15.12 21.54
N CYS A 333 0.52 14.77 22.81
CA CYS A 333 0.37 13.39 23.26
C CYS A 333 -0.78 12.64 22.59
N LYS A 334 -1.84 13.34 22.16
CA LYS A 334 -3.00 12.73 21.47
C LYS A 334 -2.72 12.38 20.01
N LEU A 335 -1.66 12.90 19.39
CA LEU A 335 -1.36 12.68 17.97
C LEU A 335 -1.13 11.19 17.67
N GLY A 336 -1.95 10.60 16.80
CA GLY A 336 -1.82 9.20 16.39
C GLY A 336 -0.79 9.00 15.27
N ARG A 337 -0.61 7.76 14.85
CA ARG A 337 0.23 7.40 13.67
C ARG A 337 -0.22 8.07 12.38
N GLU A 338 -1.49 8.43 12.28
CA GLU A 338 -2.06 9.12 11.12
C GLU A 338 -1.65 10.60 11.05
N SER A 339 -1.04 11.13 12.13
CA SER A 339 -0.66 12.53 12.19
C SER A 339 0.50 12.83 11.25
N PHE A 340 0.24 13.61 10.22
CA PHE A 340 1.28 13.97 9.26
C PHE A 340 2.38 14.86 9.86
N LEU A 341 2.20 15.44 11.05
CA LEU A 341 3.29 16.13 11.76
C LEU A 341 4.42 15.17 12.14
N LEU A 342 4.09 13.90 12.39
CA LEU A 342 5.05 12.87 12.81
C LEU A 342 5.77 12.23 11.61
N GLU A 343 5.40 12.60 10.38
CA GLU A 343 6.00 12.09 9.16
C GLU A 343 7.27 12.87 8.82
N GLU A 344 8.35 12.14 8.50
CA GLU A 344 9.63 12.73 8.10
C GLU A 344 9.48 13.67 6.90
N SER A 345 8.68 13.25 5.91
CA SER A 345 8.37 14.03 4.71
C SER A 345 7.66 15.36 5.00
N PHE A 346 7.10 15.52 6.20
CA PHE A 346 6.53 16.78 6.69
C PHE A 346 7.55 17.60 7.48
N TYR A 347 8.08 17.07 8.58
CA TYR A 347 8.85 17.90 9.53
C TYR A 347 10.21 18.34 8.98
N THR A 348 10.78 17.59 8.04
CA THR A 348 12.02 17.99 7.34
C THR A 348 11.79 19.12 6.34
N ARG A 349 10.54 19.29 5.86
CA ARG A 349 10.16 20.24 4.82
C ARG A 349 9.31 21.41 5.32
N CYS A 350 8.85 21.37 6.56
CA CYS A 350 8.11 22.46 7.18
C CYS A 350 9.01 23.32 8.06
N ASN A 351 8.83 24.64 8.02
CA ASN A 351 9.39 25.49 9.06
C ASN A 351 8.61 25.31 10.37
N LEU A 352 9.02 24.33 11.19
CA LEU A 352 8.38 23.99 12.46
C LEU A 352 8.21 25.20 13.41
N ASN A 353 9.12 26.17 13.36
CA ASN A 353 9.03 27.38 14.21
C ASN A 353 7.90 28.34 13.81
N ALA A 354 7.25 28.12 12.66
CA ALA A 354 6.09 28.89 12.20
C ALA A 354 4.75 28.28 12.64
N LEU A 355 4.76 27.06 13.21
CA LEU A 355 3.56 26.38 13.69
C LEU A 355 3.05 27.01 14.99
N ASN A 356 1.74 26.87 15.24
CA ASN A 356 1.07 27.25 16.49
C ASN A 356 0.18 26.10 17.01
N GLY A 357 -0.35 26.22 18.24
CA GLY A 357 -1.15 25.16 18.87
C GLY A 357 -2.39 24.71 18.07
N LYS A 358 -3.00 25.58 17.25
CA LYS A 358 -4.13 25.18 16.40
C LYS A 358 -3.70 24.28 15.24
N ASP A 359 -2.44 24.39 14.82
CA ASP A 359 -1.89 23.57 13.74
C ASP A 359 -1.70 22.11 14.20
N PHE A 360 -1.42 21.85 15.48
CA PHE A 360 -1.33 20.49 16.03
C PHE A 360 -2.61 19.69 15.81
N LEU A 361 -3.75 20.25 16.18
CA LEU A 361 -5.05 19.61 15.99
C LEU A 361 -5.36 19.39 14.51
N ALA A 362 -4.92 20.32 13.65
CA ALA A 362 -5.06 20.18 12.22
C ALA A 362 -4.12 19.11 11.60
N CYS A 363 -3.11 18.64 12.35
CA CYS A 363 -2.19 17.60 11.91
C CYS A 363 -2.64 16.18 12.22
N ALA A 364 -3.68 15.98 13.03
CA ALA A 364 -4.05 14.66 13.57
C ALA A 364 -4.32 13.55 12.52
N GLY A 365 -4.61 13.94 11.28
CA GLY A 365 -4.83 13.06 10.14
C GLY A 365 -6.17 12.32 10.16
N GLU A 366 -6.50 11.67 9.03
CA GLU A 366 -7.72 10.86 8.87
C GLU A 366 -7.35 9.37 8.78
N ALA A 367 -7.99 8.54 9.60
CA ALA A 367 -7.68 7.12 9.68
C ALA A 367 -7.93 6.39 8.34
N GLY A 368 -6.92 5.65 7.87
CA GLY A 368 -7.01 4.84 6.66
C GLY A 368 -6.72 5.58 5.35
N GLN A 369 -6.30 6.86 5.42
CA GLN A 369 -5.92 7.65 4.25
C GLN A 369 -4.39 7.79 4.17
N ARG A 370 -3.79 7.26 3.10
CA ARG A 370 -2.34 7.40 2.87
C ARG A 370 -2.02 8.85 2.49
N ASN A 371 -1.04 9.44 3.18
CA ASN A 371 -0.48 10.74 2.80
C ASN A 371 0.43 10.58 1.56
N ASN A 372 0.53 11.65 0.77
CA ASN A 372 1.30 11.70 -0.48
C ASN A 372 2.43 12.75 -0.41
N LEU A 373 2.89 13.06 0.80
CA LEU A 373 3.92 14.08 1.02
C LEU A 373 5.26 13.66 0.40
N ASP A 374 5.52 12.35 0.29
CA ASP A 374 6.68 11.79 -0.40
C ASP A 374 6.82 12.23 -1.87
N LEU A 375 5.70 12.56 -2.53
CA LEU A 375 5.68 13.03 -3.92
C LEU A 375 6.10 14.49 -4.11
N LEU A 376 6.26 15.26 -3.03
CA LEU A 376 6.69 16.66 -3.09
C LEU A 376 8.20 16.77 -3.33
N GLU A 377 8.60 17.80 -4.08
CA GLU A 377 10.01 18.14 -4.27
C GLU A 377 10.71 18.44 -2.94
N GLN A 378 12.01 18.14 -2.84
CA GLN A 378 12.82 18.38 -1.65
C GLN A 378 13.14 19.88 -1.46
N ARG A 379 12.21 20.61 -0.84
CA ARG A 379 12.35 22.03 -0.47
C ARG A 379 11.48 22.37 0.74
N GLU A 380 11.64 23.58 1.29
CA GLU A 380 10.79 24.08 2.37
C GLU A 380 9.40 24.49 1.83
N TYR A 381 8.34 24.11 2.55
CA TYR A 381 6.95 24.46 2.30
C TYR A 381 6.32 25.10 3.54
N THR A 382 5.32 25.94 3.30
CA THR A 382 4.46 26.46 4.37
C THR A 382 3.53 25.37 4.91
N PHE A 383 3.07 25.53 6.15
CA PHE A 383 2.07 24.63 6.73
C PHE A 383 0.81 24.48 5.87
N GLN A 384 0.34 25.58 5.26
CA GLN A 384 -0.86 25.58 4.45
C GLN A 384 -0.69 24.81 3.12
N GLU A 385 0.50 24.81 2.54
CA GLU A 385 0.82 23.97 1.37
C GLU A 385 0.78 22.49 1.75
N LEU A 386 1.50 22.11 2.80
CA LEU A 386 1.56 20.71 3.24
C LEU A 386 0.18 20.21 3.64
N LYS A 387 -0.58 21.00 4.40
CA LYS A 387 -1.96 20.66 4.78
C LYS A 387 -2.88 20.47 3.57
N LEU A 388 -2.74 21.31 2.53
CA LEU A 388 -3.57 21.23 1.33
C LEU A 388 -3.19 20.02 0.45
N LEU A 389 -1.90 19.69 0.38
CA LEU A 389 -1.36 18.68 -0.53
C LEU A 389 -1.23 17.29 0.09
N CYS A 390 -1.18 17.18 1.43
CA CYS A 390 -0.96 15.92 2.17
C CYS A 390 -1.82 14.76 1.69
N TYR A 391 -3.12 15.00 1.48
CA TYR A 391 -4.07 13.99 1.03
C TYR A 391 -4.59 14.23 -0.39
N ALA A 392 -3.97 15.17 -1.13
CA ALA A 392 -4.34 15.43 -2.52
C ALA A 392 -3.89 14.26 -3.41
N LYS A 393 -4.67 13.92 -4.44
CA LYS A 393 -4.30 12.86 -5.39
C LYS A 393 -2.99 13.24 -6.11
N PRO A 394 -2.18 12.27 -6.56
CA PRO A 394 -0.88 12.54 -7.21
C PRO A 394 -0.94 13.57 -8.35
N VAL A 395 -2.01 13.57 -9.16
CA VAL A 395 -2.21 14.55 -10.25
C VAL A 395 -2.24 16.00 -9.76
N TYR A 396 -2.78 16.26 -8.56
CA TYR A 396 -2.81 17.62 -7.99
C TYR A 396 -1.44 18.03 -7.46
N ILE A 397 -0.67 17.09 -6.93
CA ILE A 397 0.69 17.36 -6.45
C ILE A 397 1.60 17.68 -7.64
N GLN A 398 1.51 16.88 -8.71
CA GLN A 398 2.18 17.17 -9.98
C GLN A 398 1.75 18.54 -10.54
N PHE A 399 0.45 18.82 -10.58
CA PHE A 399 -0.08 20.10 -11.05
C PHE A 399 0.43 21.29 -10.23
N TYR A 400 0.57 21.15 -8.91
CA TYR A 400 1.12 22.20 -8.05
C TYR A 400 2.56 22.58 -8.43
N GLY A 401 3.38 21.58 -8.79
CA GLY A 401 4.75 21.77 -9.29
C GLY A 401 4.78 22.48 -10.64
N MET A 402 3.79 22.24 -11.51
CA MET A 402 3.68 22.87 -12.84
C MET A 402 3.23 24.34 -12.81
N LEU A 403 2.64 24.82 -11.72
CA LEU A 403 2.26 26.23 -11.59
C LEU A 403 3.50 27.13 -11.61
N ALA A 404 3.44 28.22 -12.39
CA ALA A 404 4.51 29.22 -12.45
C ALA A 404 4.78 29.84 -11.08
N ASP A 405 5.89 30.56 -10.93
CA ASP A 405 6.27 31.19 -9.67
C ASP A 405 5.44 32.46 -9.38
N ILE A 406 4.18 32.25 -8.98
CA ILE A 406 3.17 33.30 -8.76
C ILE A 406 2.94 33.62 -7.28
N GLY A 407 3.82 33.14 -6.39
CA GLY A 407 3.68 33.22 -4.94
C GLY A 407 2.73 32.17 -4.35
N VAL A 408 3.03 31.73 -3.12
CA VAL A 408 2.35 30.61 -2.44
C VAL A 408 0.84 30.86 -2.28
N ASP A 409 0.44 32.06 -1.84
CA ASP A 409 -0.99 32.36 -1.61
C ASP A 409 -1.83 32.20 -2.89
N ARG A 410 -1.29 32.63 -4.04
CA ARG A 410 -1.99 32.46 -5.32
C ARG A 410 -2.05 31.00 -5.75
N LYS A 411 -0.96 30.24 -5.57
CA LYS A 411 -0.96 28.80 -5.84
C LYS A 411 -2.01 28.08 -4.99
N LEU A 412 -2.09 28.41 -3.69
CA LEU A 412 -3.09 27.84 -2.77
C LEU A 412 -4.53 28.16 -3.19
N VAL A 413 -4.81 29.37 -3.68
CA VAL A 413 -6.14 29.73 -4.22
C VAL A 413 -6.50 28.84 -5.41
N VAL A 414 -5.60 28.72 -6.39
CA VAL A 414 -5.81 27.86 -7.58
C VAL A 414 -6.08 26.42 -7.16
N MET A 415 -5.23 25.86 -6.29
CA MET A 415 -5.37 24.48 -5.83
C MET A 415 -6.67 24.24 -5.08
N ARG A 416 -7.08 25.14 -4.19
CA ARG A 416 -8.34 25.01 -3.44
C ARG A 416 -9.55 25.00 -4.37
N GLU A 417 -9.55 25.83 -5.42
CA GLU A 417 -10.63 25.82 -6.43
C GLU A 417 -10.71 24.49 -7.18
N LEU A 418 -9.57 23.93 -7.58
CA LEU A 418 -9.50 22.66 -8.29
C LEU A 418 -9.89 21.46 -7.39
N LEU A 419 -9.39 21.43 -6.15
CA LEU A 419 -9.65 20.35 -5.20
C LEU A 419 -11.11 20.32 -4.74
N LYS A 420 -11.75 21.48 -4.52
CA LYS A 420 -13.15 21.58 -4.05
C LYS A 420 -14.13 20.86 -4.99
N GLY A 421 -13.87 20.87 -6.29
CA GLY A 421 -14.70 20.20 -7.29
C GLY A 421 -14.16 18.86 -7.79
N ASP A 422 -13.01 18.41 -7.29
CA ASP A 422 -12.21 17.31 -7.86
C ASP A 422 -12.03 17.45 -9.38
N LEU A 423 -11.60 18.64 -9.83
CA LEU A 423 -11.63 19.04 -11.24
C LEU A 423 -10.56 18.40 -12.14
N LEU A 424 -9.55 17.74 -11.58
CA LEU A 424 -8.51 17.00 -12.32
C LEU A 424 -8.73 15.47 -12.30
N ASN A 425 -9.98 15.03 -12.17
CA ASN A 425 -10.33 13.60 -12.05
C ASN A 425 -10.44 12.83 -13.39
N MET A 426 -10.03 13.45 -14.48
CA MET A 426 -9.99 12.86 -15.83
C MET A 426 -8.55 12.51 -16.21
N GLN A 427 -8.38 11.56 -17.14
CA GLN A 427 -7.07 11.32 -17.75
C GLN A 427 -6.73 12.54 -18.62
N ILE A 428 -5.65 13.22 -18.26
CA ILE A 428 -5.16 14.42 -18.95
C ILE A 428 -3.71 14.11 -19.35
N ALA A 429 -3.36 14.39 -20.60
CA ALA A 429 -1.98 14.27 -21.05
C ALA A 429 -1.11 15.32 -20.35
N GLU A 430 0.15 15.00 -20.06
CA GLU A 430 1.06 15.91 -19.34
C GLU A 430 1.21 17.27 -20.04
N GLU A 431 1.24 17.28 -21.38
CA GLU A 431 1.30 18.51 -22.18
C GLU A 431 0.09 19.43 -21.97
N ASP A 432 -1.13 18.87 -21.96
CA ASP A 432 -2.36 19.62 -21.72
C ASP A 432 -2.41 20.11 -20.26
N LEU A 433 -1.88 19.32 -19.32
CA LEU A 433 -1.80 19.68 -17.91
C LEU A 433 -0.86 20.87 -17.67
N CYS A 434 0.30 20.88 -18.35
CA CYS A 434 1.22 22.01 -18.39
C CYS A 434 0.56 23.27 -18.97
N GLY A 435 -0.19 23.14 -20.07
CA GLY A 435 -0.95 24.25 -20.67
C GLY A 435 -1.98 24.84 -19.69
N LEU A 436 -2.73 23.97 -19.01
CA LEU A 436 -3.69 24.39 -17.98
C LEU A 436 -2.99 25.10 -16.81
N ALA A 437 -1.86 24.58 -16.33
CA ALA A 437 -1.09 25.19 -15.26
C ALA A 437 -0.60 26.61 -15.65
N ALA A 438 -0.16 26.80 -16.90
CA ALA A 438 0.23 28.11 -17.41
C ALA A 438 -0.95 29.10 -17.42
N LEU A 439 -2.15 28.68 -17.83
CA LEU A 439 -3.35 29.53 -17.83
C LEU A 439 -3.83 29.88 -16.42
N LEU A 440 -3.86 28.90 -15.52
CA LEU A 440 -4.27 29.10 -14.13
C LEU A 440 -3.22 29.85 -13.32
N SER A 441 -1.98 29.91 -13.80
CA SER A 441 -0.96 30.79 -13.23
C SER A 441 -1.25 32.28 -13.50
N GLN A 442 -1.91 32.60 -14.62
CA GLN A 442 -2.28 33.97 -14.93
C GLN A 442 -3.39 34.48 -14.00
N LYS A 443 -4.43 33.67 -13.79
CA LYS A 443 -5.56 33.97 -12.89
C LYS A 443 -6.30 32.68 -12.48
N PRO A 444 -6.91 32.63 -11.29
CA PRO A 444 -7.62 31.44 -10.83
C PRO A 444 -8.85 31.12 -11.69
N LEU A 445 -9.33 29.87 -11.61
CA LEU A 445 -10.43 29.36 -12.42
C LEU A 445 -11.71 30.18 -12.23
N SER A 446 -11.98 30.63 -11.00
CA SER A 446 -13.11 31.52 -10.70
C SER A 446 -13.11 32.80 -11.54
N VAL A 447 -11.94 33.40 -11.78
CA VAL A 447 -11.81 34.63 -12.57
C VAL A 447 -12.01 34.35 -14.05
N TRP A 448 -11.46 33.24 -14.57
CA TRP A 448 -11.72 32.79 -15.94
C TRP A 448 -13.22 32.58 -16.18
N ARG A 449 -13.91 31.93 -15.23
CA ARG A 449 -15.36 31.67 -15.31
C ARG A 449 -16.22 32.92 -15.21
N GLN A 450 -15.74 33.98 -14.58
CA GLN A 450 -16.48 35.24 -14.48
C GLN A 450 -16.24 36.15 -15.69
N LYS A 451 -15.05 36.07 -16.28
CA LYS A 451 -14.63 36.95 -17.39
C LYS A 451 -14.77 36.23 -18.71
N GLU A 452 -13.71 35.57 -19.18
CA GLU A 452 -13.64 35.04 -20.55
C GLU A 452 -14.66 33.94 -20.86
N LEU A 453 -15.19 33.25 -19.84
CA LEU A 453 -16.19 32.20 -20.00
C LEU A 453 -17.56 32.55 -19.38
N GLY A 454 -17.71 33.76 -18.82
CA GLY A 454 -18.87 34.13 -18.01
C GLY A 454 -20.16 34.30 -18.80
N HIS A 455 -20.06 34.56 -20.11
CA HIS A 455 -21.20 34.69 -21.02
C HIS A 455 -21.77 33.33 -21.46
N ILE A 456 -21.06 32.22 -21.23
CA ILE A 456 -21.47 30.88 -21.67
C ILE A 456 -22.49 30.31 -20.69
N ALA A 457 -23.76 30.25 -21.09
CA ALA A 457 -24.86 29.82 -20.25
C ALA A 457 -24.72 28.35 -19.83
N GLY A 458 -24.82 28.09 -18.52
CA GLY A 458 -24.81 26.74 -17.95
C GLY A 458 -23.41 26.11 -17.80
N LEU A 459 -22.32 26.85 -18.05
CA LEU A 459 -20.97 26.28 -17.98
C LEU A 459 -20.52 25.94 -16.55
N SER A 460 -20.37 24.64 -16.28
CA SER A 460 -19.90 24.13 -14.99
C SER A 460 -18.40 24.39 -14.77
N ALA A 461 -17.90 24.21 -13.54
CA ALA A 461 -16.47 24.34 -13.26
C ALA A 461 -15.64 23.25 -13.98
N THR A 462 -16.17 22.03 -14.06
CA THR A 462 -15.56 20.91 -14.79
C THR A 462 -15.45 21.22 -16.28
N ASP A 463 -16.52 21.74 -16.88
CA ASP A 463 -16.51 22.06 -18.30
C ASP A 463 -15.64 23.28 -18.61
N ALA A 464 -15.56 24.25 -17.70
CA ALA A 464 -14.59 25.34 -17.81
C ALA A 464 -13.14 24.82 -17.84
N VAL A 465 -12.78 23.83 -17.00
CA VAL A 465 -11.45 23.20 -17.06
C VAL A 465 -11.23 22.50 -18.40
N ARG A 466 -12.24 21.82 -18.96
CA ARG A 466 -12.14 21.19 -20.30
C ARG A 466 -11.90 22.21 -21.40
N VAL A 467 -12.59 23.35 -21.35
CA VAL A 467 -12.36 24.46 -22.28
C VAL A 467 -10.94 25.00 -22.14
N LEU A 468 -10.45 25.18 -20.91
CA LEU A 468 -9.12 25.71 -20.66
C LEU A 468 -8.00 24.74 -21.08
N LEU A 469 -8.20 23.43 -20.95
CA LEU A 469 -7.23 22.41 -21.41
C LEU A 469 -6.91 22.53 -22.90
N VAL A 470 -7.89 22.95 -23.70
CA VAL A 470 -7.73 23.12 -25.16
C VAL A 470 -7.82 24.59 -25.59
N TYR A 471 -7.64 25.52 -24.65
CA TYR A 471 -7.86 26.95 -24.86
C TYR A 471 -7.16 27.46 -26.12
N ASP A 472 -5.89 27.15 -26.31
CA ASP A 472 -5.13 27.64 -27.46
C ASP A 472 -5.67 27.18 -28.82
N LYS A 473 -6.37 26.04 -28.86
CA LYS A 473 -6.98 25.49 -30.06
C LYS A 473 -8.31 26.17 -30.40
N ILE A 474 -9.04 26.69 -29.40
CA ILE A 474 -10.42 27.21 -29.55
C ILE A 474 -10.62 28.66 -29.12
N LYS A 475 -9.57 29.36 -28.66
CA LYS A 475 -9.68 30.71 -28.08
C LYS A 475 -10.38 31.76 -28.95
N LEU A 476 -10.28 31.64 -30.27
CA LEU A 476 -10.97 32.53 -31.22
C LEU A 476 -12.48 32.31 -31.27
N LEU A 477 -12.94 31.10 -30.92
CA LEU A 477 -14.35 30.71 -30.94
C LEU A 477 -15.06 31.09 -29.64
N ILE A 478 -14.33 31.11 -28.52
CA ILE A 478 -14.87 31.34 -27.17
C ILE A 478 -15.82 32.55 -27.06
N PRO A 479 -15.52 33.73 -27.65
CA PRO A 479 -16.40 34.90 -27.55
C PRO A 479 -17.81 34.70 -28.10
N GLU A 480 -18.00 33.77 -29.04
CA GLU A 480 -19.28 33.49 -29.70
C GLU A 480 -20.00 32.24 -29.16
N LEU A 481 -19.39 31.50 -28.22
CA LEU A 481 -20.04 30.37 -27.56
C LEU A 481 -21.13 30.90 -26.62
N LEU A 482 -22.36 30.41 -26.77
CA LEU A 482 -23.51 30.90 -26.00
C LEU A 482 -23.92 29.94 -24.89
N THR A 483 -23.74 28.63 -25.10
CA THR A 483 -24.20 27.61 -24.15
C THR A 483 -23.11 26.60 -23.79
N TRP A 484 -23.31 25.86 -22.70
CA TRP A 484 -22.41 24.80 -22.28
C TRP A 484 -22.25 23.70 -23.36
N GLU A 485 -23.28 23.43 -24.16
CA GLU A 485 -23.21 22.51 -25.29
C GLU A 485 -22.22 23.01 -26.36
N ASP A 486 -22.26 24.31 -26.69
CA ASP A 486 -21.32 24.93 -27.63
C ASP A 486 -19.88 24.70 -27.17
N ALA A 487 -19.62 25.01 -25.89
CA ALA A 487 -18.30 24.89 -25.29
C ALA A 487 -17.81 23.44 -25.23
N LEU A 488 -18.69 22.50 -24.89
CA LEU A 488 -18.36 21.09 -24.81
C LEU A 488 -18.04 20.54 -26.21
N PHE A 489 -18.85 20.87 -27.22
CA PHE A 489 -18.60 20.47 -28.60
C PHE A 489 -17.27 21.02 -29.12
N ALA A 490 -17.00 22.31 -28.91
CA ALA A 490 -15.74 22.95 -29.29
C ALA A 490 -14.55 22.26 -28.62
N SER A 491 -14.65 21.96 -27.32
CA SER A 491 -13.56 21.34 -26.56
C SER A 491 -13.23 19.92 -27.03
N ARG A 492 -14.25 19.10 -27.34
CA ARG A 492 -14.06 17.72 -27.83
C ARG A 492 -13.47 17.67 -29.23
N ASN A 493 -13.82 18.64 -30.07
CA ASN A 493 -13.39 18.71 -31.46
C ASN A 493 -12.23 19.68 -31.67
N ALA A 494 -11.52 20.07 -30.61
CA ALA A 494 -10.59 21.19 -30.62
C ALA A 494 -9.52 21.14 -31.74
N ASP A 495 -9.06 19.95 -32.15
CA ASP A 495 -8.11 19.84 -33.26
C ASP A 495 -8.73 20.18 -34.62
N ARG A 496 -10.01 19.85 -34.85
CA ARG A 496 -10.77 20.27 -36.04
C ARG A 496 -11.10 21.77 -36.00
N MET A 497 -11.14 22.36 -34.80
CA MET A 497 -11.50 23.76 -34.59
C MET A 497 -10.39 24.76 -34.95
N ARG A 498 -9.11 24.34 -35.02
CA ARG A 498 -7.94 25.24 -35.18
C ARG A 498 -7.98 26.13 -36.43
N GLY A 499 -8.72 25.74 -37.47
CA GLY A 499 -8.81 26.48 -38.73
C GLY A 499 -9.86 27.58 -38.75
N TYR A 500 -10.79 27.59 -37.79
CA TYR A 500 -11.92 28.51 -37.76
C TYR A 500 -11.59 29.80 -37.04
N GLN A 501 -12.03 30.93 -37.59
CA GLN A 501 -11.83 32.26 -37.00
C GLN A 501 -12.98 32.68 -36.08
N SER A 502 -14.13 32.01 -36.18
CA SER A 502 -15.33 32.33 -35.40
C SER A 502 -16.23 31.09 -35.24
N TRP A 503 -17.04 31.08 -34.18
CA TRP A 503 -17.99 29.98 -33.92
C TRP A 503 -19.08 29.90 -34.99
N THR A 504 -19.55 31.07 -35.43
CA THR A 504 -20.53 31.21 -36.51
C THR A 504 -20.02 30.60 -37.82
N GLN A 505 -18.76 30.87 -38.18
CA GLN A 505 -18.14 30.27 -39.36
C GLN A 505 -18.17 28.73 -39.27
N MET A 506 -17.73 28.17 -38.13
CA MET A 506 -17.71 26.72 -37.93
C MET A 506 -19.11 26.10 -38.02
N ARG A 507 -20.11 26.73 -37.38
CA ARG A 507 -21.49 26.23 -37.41
C ARG A 507 -22.07 26.18 -38.81
N ASN A 508 -21.77 27.16 -39.65
CA ASN A 508 -22.23 27.19 -41.04
C ASN A 508 -21.57 26.09 -41.89
N ASP A 509 -20.31 25.78 -41.60
CA ASP A 509 -19.57 24.75 -42.33
C ASP A 509 -19.88 23.32 -41.85
N LEU A 510 -20.45 23.17 -40.64
CA LEU A 510 -20.67 21.89 -39.94
C LEU A 510 -21.37 20.83 -40.80
N ILE A 511 -22.43 21.22 -41.52
CA ILE A 511 -23.23 20.34 -42.39
C ILE A 511 -22.42 19.81 -43.57
N TYR A 512 -21.33 20.48 -43.96
CA TYR A 512 -20.51 20.12 -45.10
C TYR A 512 -19.22 19.38 -44.71
N VAL A 513 -18.70 19.64 -43.51
CA VAL A 513 -17.40 19.13 -43.06
C VAL A 513 -17.48 17.89 -42.16
N ASP A 514 -18.61 17.67 -41.48
CA ASP A 514 -18.78 16.50 -40.63
C ASP A 514 -19.00 15.24 -41.47
N GLN A 515 -17.99 14.37 -41.51
CA GLN A 515 -17.97 13.19 -42.40
C GLN A 515 -19.06 12.17 -42.03
N ASP A 516 -19.33 11.98 -40.74
CA ASP A 516 -20.37 11.07 -40.29
C ASP A 516 -21.75 11.55 -40.72
N TRP A 517 -21.99 12.86 -40.63
CA TRP A 517 -23.21 13.49 -41.10
C TRP A 517 -23.36 13.39 -42.62
N VAL A 518 -22.32 13.73 -43.39
CA VAL A 518 -22.36 13.65 -44.86
C VAL A 518 -22.66 12.23 -45.33
N ALA A 519 -22.05 11.22 -44.69
CA ALA A 519 -22.33 9.82 -44.98
C ALA A 519 -23.77 9.44 -44.61
N LEU A 520 -24.23 9.84 -43.43
CA LEU A 520 -25.59 9.55 -42.95
C LEU A 520 -26.66 10.22 -43.82
N ALA A 521 -26.49 11.49 -44.19
CA ALA A 521 -27.43 12.23 -45.03
C ALA A 521 -27.58 11.59 -46.41
N LYS A 522 -26.47 11.08 -46.97
CA LYS A 522 -26.48 10.33 -48.23
C LYS A 522 -27.21 8.99 -48.09
N GLU A 523 -26.92 8.23 -47.04
CA GLU A 523 -27.58 6.92 -46.78
C GLU A 523 -29.09 7.07 -46.53
N LEU A 524 -29.52 8.19 -45.94
CA LEU A 524 -30.94 8.49 -45.68
C LEU A 524 -31.69 9.08 -46.89
N GLU A 525 -30.96 9.40 -47.97
CA GLU A 525 -31.46 10.04 -49.19
C GLU A 525 -32.17 11.38 -48.91
N LEU A 526 -31.55 12.24 -48.09
CA LEU A 526 -32.11 13.55 -47.75
C LEU A 526 -31.93 14.55 -48.91
N ASP A 527 -32.99 15.22 -49.32
CA ASP A 527 -32.95 16.26 -50.36
C ASP A 527 -32.57 17.64 -49.80
N GLU A 528 -32.15 18.57 -50.69
CA GLU A 528 -31.74 19.93 -50.30
C GLU A 528 -32.85 20.68 -49.55
N LYS A 529 -34.11 20.42 -49.90
CA LYS A 529 -35.25 21.05 -49.24
C LYS A 529 -35.37 20.61 -47.78
N PHE A 530 -35.24 19.31 -47.51
CA PHE A 530 -35.24 18.78 -46.15
C PHE A 530 -34.10 19.38 -45.32
N LEU A 531 -32.91 19.50 -45.91
CA LEU A 531 -31.75 20.10 -45.24
C LEU A 531 -32.00 21.56 -44.86
N GLN A 532 -32.60 22.36 -45.76
CA GLN A 532 -32.94 23.76 -45.51
C GLN A 532 -34.06 23.91 -44.47
N ASP A 533 -35.14 23.14 -44.60
CA ASP A 533 -36.31 23.24 -43.71
C ASP A 533 -35.96 22.83 -42.26
N ASN A 534 -34.93 21.99 -42.07
CA ASN A 534 -34.55 21.42 -40.78
C ASN A 534 -33.13 21.79 -40.30
N GLU A 535 -32.50 22.78 -40.94
CA GLU A 535 -31.07 23.13 -40.73
C GLU A 535 -30.71 23.27 -39.24
N GLN A 536 -31.53 23.98 -38.46
CA GLN A 536 -31.27 24.21 -37.04
C GLN A 536 -31.27 22.92 -36.21
N HIS A 537 -32.17 21.98 -36.53
CA HIS A 537 -32.25 20.69 -35.85
C HIS A 537 -31.11 19.76 -36.26
N ILE A 538 -30.72 19.79 -37.54
CA ILE A 538 -29.56 19.07 -38.07
C ILE A 538 -28.28 19.54 -37.38
N VAL A 539 -28.05 20.86 -37.27
CA VAL A 539 -26.88 21.41 -36.59
C VAL A 539 -26.84 20.95 -35.13
N ARG A 540 -27.96 21.01 -34.41
CA ARG A 540 -28.05 20.50 -33.03
C ARG A 540 -27.76 19.00 -32.95
N PHE A 541 -28.26 18.23 -33.90
CA PHE A 541 -28.03 16.80 -33.99
C PHE A 541 -26.54 16.47 -34.15
N ILE A 542 -25.84 17.15 -35.06
CA ILE A 542 -24.39 16.97 -35.25
C ILE A 542 -23.64 17.39 -33.99
N MET A 543 -23.99 18.55 -33.40
CA MET A 543 -23.35 19.04 -32.17
C MET A 543 -23.56 18.13 -30.96
N GLY A 544 -24.68 17.38 -30.92
CA GLY A 544 -24.98 16.40 -29.88
C GLY A 544 -24.24 15.06 -30.03
N GLU A 545 -23.31 14.95 -31.00
CA GLU A 545 -22.69 13.71 -31.49
C GLU A 545 -23.69 12.75 -32.13
N GLY A 546 -24.83 13.27 -32.62
CA GLY A 546 -25.88 12.50 -33.28
C GLY A 546 -25.36 11.73 -34.48
N ALA A 547 -24.63 12.41 -35.36
CA ALA A 547 -24.20 11.84 -36.63
C ALA A 547 -23.42 10.52 -36.49
N GLU A 548 -22.35 10.53 -35.69
CA GLU A 548 -21.50 9.35 -35.49
C GLU A 548 -22.27 8.19 -34.85
N MET A 549 -22.94 8.42 -33.71
CA MET A 549 -23.63 7.35 -32.99
C MET A 549 -24.78 6.75 -33.82
N THR A 550 -25.48 7.59 -34.58
CA THR A 550 -26.56 7.17 -35.45
C THR A 550 -26.03 6.38 -36.63
N ARG A 551 -24.97 6.84 -37.30
CA ARG A 551 -24.35 6.11 -38.41
C ARG A 551 -23.88 4.72 -37.98
N LEU A 552 -23.13 4.64 -36.88
CA LEU A 552 -22.63 3.37 -36.34
C LEU A 552 -23.76 2.37 -36.03
N TYR A 553 -24.87 2.84 -35.46
CA TYR A 553 -26.01 1.97 -35.19
C TYR A 553 -26.80 1.61 -36.47
N TYR A 554 -26.97 2.58 -37.37
CA TYR A 554 -27.71 2.41 -38.62
C TYR A 554 -27.05 1.40 -39.57
N GLU A 555 -25.71 1.38 -39.62
CA GLU A 555 -24.93 0.40 -40.38
C GLU A 555 -25.13 -1.03 -39.87
N TYR A 556 -25.42 -1.19 -38.58
CA TYR A 556 -25.59 -2.49 -37.94
C TYR A 556 -27.03 -3.02 -37.96
N THR A 557 -28.02 -2.17 -37.64
CA THR A 557 -29.37 -2.66 -37.37
C THR A 557 -30.02 -3.32 -38.58
N GLU A 558 -30.65 -4.47 -38.35
CA GLU A 558 -31.40 -5.18 -39.40
C GLU A 558 -32.72 -4.44 -39.72
N ASN A 559 -33.25 -3.67 -38.77
CA ASN A 559 -34.48 -2.90 -38.93
C ASN A 559 -34.22 -1.42 -39.32
N LYS A 560 -33.52 -1.24 -40.45
CA LYS A 560 -33.12 0.08 -40.98
C LYS A 560 -34.29 1.06 -41.12
N GLU A 561 -35.46 0.62 -41.58
CA GLU A 561 -36.61 1.51 -41.82
C GLU A 561 -37.23 2.01 -40.51
N ALA A 562 -37.34 1.16 -39.47
CA ALA A 562 -37.81 1.63 -38.18
C ALA A 562 -36.84 2.66 -37.59
N PHE A 563 -35.53 2.41 -37.66
CA PHE A 563 -34.55 3.37 -37.18
C PHE A 563 -34.53 4.66 -38.02
N ARG A 564 -34.65 4.56 -39.35
CA ARG A 564 -34.77 5.70 -40.28
C ARG A 564 -35.87 6.66 -39.83
N ARG A 565 -37.05 6.17 -39.48
CA ARG A 565 -38.16 7.02 -38.99
C ARG A 565 -37.83 7.74 -37.69
N ILE A 566 -37.12 7.06 -36.79
CA ILE A 566 -36.65 7.65 -35.52
C ILE A 566 -35.64 8.78 -35.79
N ILE A 567 -34.70 8.55 -36.71
CA ILE A 567 -33.70 9.55 -37.10
C ILE A 567 -34.39 10.76 -37.72
N LEU A 568 -35.27 10.55 -38.71
CA LEU A 568 -35.99 11.64 -39.37
C LEU A 568 -36.82 12.47 -38.37
N ALA A 569 -37.49 11.82 -37.41
CA ALA A 569 -38.22 12.54 -36.39
C ALA A 569 -37.32 13.40 -35.50
N GLU A 570 -36.12 12.93 -35.13
CA GLU A 570 -35.14 13.75 -34.41
C GLU A 570 -34.64 14.92 -35.26
N LEU A 571 -34.30 14.67 -36.53
CA LEU A 571 -33.86 15.72 -37.47
C LEU A 571 -34.95 16.77 -37.74
N MET A 572 -36.22 16.41 -37.61
CA MET A 572 -37.36 17.34 -37.73
C MET A 572 -37.76 18.01 -36.40
N GLY A 573 -37.12 17.66 -35.28
CA GLY A 573 -37.55 18.13 -33.95
C GLY A 573 -38.84 17.51 -33.42
N GLU A 574 -39.35 16.46 -34.07
CA GLU A 574 -40.64 15.79 -33.83
C GLU A 574 -40.47 14.41 -33.13
N PHE A 575 -39.30 14.14 -32.55
CA PHE A 575 -39.00 12.85 -31.91
C PHE A 575 -40.01 12.48 -30.81
N LYS A 576 -40.47 13.44 -30.00
CA LYS A 576 -41.49 13.21 -28.96
C LYS A 576 -42.82 12.79 -29.56
N THR A 577 -43.22 13.42 -30.65
CA THR A 577 -44.45 13.11 -31.39
C THR A 577 -44.40 11.68 -31.94
N LEU A 578 -43.23 11.25 -32.45
CA LEU A 578 -43.02 9.85 -32.88
C LEU A 578 -43.06 8.88 -31.69
N LYS A 579 -42.32 9.16 -30.60
CA LYS A 579 -42.22 8.27 -29.44
C LYS A 579 -43.59 8.03 -28.79
N TYR A 580 -44.42 9.07 -28.71
CA TYR A 580 -45.74 9.03 -28.09
C TYR A 580 -46.89 9.13 -29.10
N TYR A 581 -46.71 8.51 -30.28
CA TYR A 581 -47.73 8.54 -31.32
C TYR A 581 -49.07 7.96 -30.82
N PRO A 582 -50.22 8.55 -31.20
CA PRO A 582 -51.52 8.18 -30.65
C PRO A 582 -51.81 6.68 -30.69
N ASN A 583 -52.25 6.15 -29.54
CA ASN A 583 -52.59 4.74 -29.28
C ASN A 583 -51.42 3.74 -29.21
N ASP A 584 -50.17 4.14 -29.45
CA ASP A 584 -49.05 3.20 -29.39
C ASP A 584 -48.84 2.62 -27.99
N LEU A 585 -48.90 3.45 -26.94
CA LEU A 585 -48.76 2.98 -25.57
C LEU A 585 -49.76 1.88 -25.22
N ASN A 586 -51.04 2.09 -25.54
CA ASN A 586 -52.11 1.12 -25.30
C ASN A 586 -51.87 -0.20 -26.05
N ARG A 587 -51.33 -0.14 -27.27
CA ARG A 587 -51.02 -1.32 -28.10
C ARG A 587 -49.80 -2.08 -27.57
N GLU A 588 -48.74 -1.35 -27.20
CA GLU A 588 -47.50 -1.91 -26.67
C GLU A 588 -47.77 -2.71 -25.37
N ILE A 589 -48.52 -2.13 -24.42
CA ILE A 589 -48.79 -2.78 -23.13
C ILE A 589 -50.07 -3.63 -23.10
N SER A 590 -50.89 -3.60 -24.17
CA SER A 590 -52.19 -4.27 -24.25
C SER A 590 -53.08 -4.03 -23.03
N PHE A 591 -53.13 -2.77 -22.60
CA PHE A 591 -53.90 -2.26 -21.47
C PHE A 591 -54.43 -0.85 -21.79
N PRO A 592 -55.71 -0.54 -21.52
CA PRO A 592 -56.25 0.80 -21.76
C PRO A 592 -55.73 1.80 -20.71
N THR A 593 -55.10 2.88 -21.16
CA THR A 593 -54.68 4.00 -20.29
C THR A 593 -55.51 5.25 -20.55
N THR A 594 -55.79 6.03 -19.49
CA THR A 594 -56.48 7.32 -19.60
C THR A 594 -55.56 8.40 -20.16
N LYS A 595 -56.13 9.49 -20.69
CA LYS A 595 -55.35 10.65 -21.16
C LYS A 595 -54.47 11.24 -20.04
N GLN A 596 -54.97 11.26 -18.81
CA GLN A 596 -54.21 11.76 -17.65
C GLN A 596 -53.02 10.84 -17.34
N GLN A 597 -53.19 9.52 -17.36
CA GLN A 597 -52.10 8.56 -17.18
C GLN A 597 -51.04 8.71 -18.28
N GLN A 598 -51.45 8.91 -19.54
CA GLN A 598 -50.53 9.16 -20.65
C GLN A 598 -49.73 10.44 -20.46
N LEU A 599 -50.37 11.54 -20.05
CA LEU A 599 -49.70 12.82 -19.80
C LEU A 599 -48.68 12.71 -18.65
N LEU A 600 -49.05 12.06 -17.55
CA LEU A 600 -48.16 11.81 -16.42
C LEU A 600 -46.97 10.93 -16.82
N TRP A 601 -47.22 9.91 -17.63
CA TRP A 601 -46.14 9.06 -18.16
C TRP A 601 -45.15 9.86 -19.00
N GLN A 602 -45.65 10.68 -19.93
CA GLN A 602 -44.86 11.48 -20.86
C GLN A 602 -44.03 12.57 -20.18
N THR A 603 -44.51 13.09 -19.04
CA THR A 603 -43.78 14.11 -18.27
C THR A 603 -42.56 13.50 -17.58
N ASN A 604 -41.39 14.14 -17.71
CA ASN A 604 -40.17 13.75 -16.99
C ASN A 604 -40.09 14.47 -15.64
N THR A 605 -39.53 13.77 -14.66
CA THR A 605 -39.33 14.28 -13.30
C THR A 605 -37.87 14.12 -12.88
N ALA A 606 -37.42 14.97 -11.95
CA ALA A 606 -36.07 14.93 -11.41
C ALA A 606 -36.06 15.25 -9.91
N MET A 607 -35.00 14.84 -9.23
CA MET A 607 -34.74 15.14 -7.82
C MET A 607 -33.24 15.17 -7.53
N GLU A 608 -32.81 16.00 -6.58
CA GLU A 608 -31.40 16.16 -6.21
C GLU A 608 -31.20 15.96 -4.70
N THR A 609 -30.26 15.10 -4.33
CA THR A 609 -29.91 14.80 -2.93
C THR A 609 -28.41 14.59 -2.81
N TYR A 610 -27.75 15.19 -1.81
CA TYR A 610 -26.31 15.05 -1.56
C TYR A 610 -25.41 15.33 -2.78
N GLY A 611 -25.80 16.28 -3.63
CA GLY A 611 -25.09 16.63 -4.87
C GLY A 611 -25.18 15.58 -5.98
N ILE A 612 -26.13 14.63 -5.87
CA ILE A 612 -26.49 13.67 -6.92
C ILE A 612 -27.85 14.09 -7.49
N LEU A 613 -27.91 14.31 -8.78
CA LEU A 613 -29.15 14.56 -9.54
C LEU A 613 -29.64 13.24 -10.13
N VAL A 614 -30.88 12.85 -9.83
CA VAL A 614 -31.59 11.77 -10.52
C VAL A 614 -32.68 12.37 -11.39
N GLU A 615 -32.71 12.01 -12.67
CA GLU A 615 -33.70 12.51 -13.62
C GLU A 615 -34.23 11.39 -14.52
N GLU A 616 -35.50 11.52 -14.91
CA GLU A 616 -36.12 10.77 -15.99
C GLU A 616 -35.74 11.38 -17.33
N VAL A 617 -35.28 10.54 -18.24
CA VAL A 617 -34.96 10.90 -19.61
C VAL A 617 -35.55 9.89 -20.59
N ASP A 618 -35.85 10.42 -21.76
CA ASP A 618 -36.58 9.74 -22.82
C ASP A 618 -36.37 10.49 -24.15
N ASP A 619 -35.22 11.17 -24.26
CA ASP A 619 -34.72 11.84 -25.45
C ASP A 619 -33.94 10.87 -26.35
N TYR A 620 -33.66 11.30 -27.59
CA TYR A 620 -32.95 10.50 -28.58
C TYR A 620 -31.56 10.06 -28.10
N TYR A 621 -30.77 10.99 -27.55
CA TYR A 621 -29.38 10.78 -27.17
C TYR A 621 -29.25 9.83 -25.98
N SER A 622 -30.02 10.05 -24.92
CA SER A 622 -30.00 9.17 -23.75
C SER A 622 -30.47 7.76 -24.09
N THR A 623 -31.46 7.65 -24.99
CA THR A 623 -32.00 6.35 -25.44
C THR A 623 -30.98 5.57 -26.24
N LEU A 624 -30.33 6.18 -27.24
CA LEU A 624 -29.31 5.53 -28.05
C LEU A 624 -28.04 5.21 -27.21
N ARG A 625 -27.69 6.07 -26.25
CA ARG A 625 -26.55 5.84 -25.34
C ARG A 625 -26.86 4.88 -24.18
N LEU A 626 -28.06 4.29 -24.10
CA LEU A 626 -28.45 3.39 -23.00
C LEU A 626 -27.40 2.29 -22.74
N GLY A 627 -26.86 1.69 -23.80
CA GLY A 627 -25.83 0.66 -23.71
C GLY A 627 -24.40 1.14 -23.47
N ARG A 628 -24.17 2.45 -23.35
CA ARG A 628 -22.85 3.08 -23.12
C ARG A 628 -22.77 3.83 -21.79
N LEU A 629 -23.91 4.13 -21.17
CA LEU A 629 -23.99 4.79 -19.88
C LEU A 629 -24.19 3.77 -18.75
N PRO A 630 -23.65 3.99 -17.53
CA PRO A 630 -22.43 4.75 -17.26
C PRO A 630 -21.16 4.01 -17.79
N TYR A 631 -21.29 2.78 -18.29
CA TYR A 631 -20.26 2.01 -19.00
C TYR A 631 -20.88 1.19 -20.14
N SER A 632 -20.02 0.65 -21.02
CA SER A 632 -20.43 -0.21 -22.15
C SER A 632 -21.07 -1.50 -21.64
N THR A 633 -22.28 -1.82 -22.10
CA THR A 633 -22.98 -3.08 -21.82
C THR A 633 -23.28 -3.83 -23.12
N CYS A 634 -23.94 -4.98 -23.01
CA CYS A 634 -24.39 -5.74 -24.17
C CYS A 634 -25.36 -4.98 -25.11
N LEU A 635 -25.91 -3.83 -24.68
CA LEU A 635 -26.75 -2.94 -25.49
C LEU A 635 -25.96 -1.83 -26.21
N SER A 636 -24.62 -1.80 -26.07
CA SER A 636 -23.77 -0.80 -26.71
C SER A 636 -24.01 -0.77 -28.23
N TYR A 637 -24.35 0.41 -28.78
CA TYR A 637 -24.55 0.56 -30.22
C TYR A 637 -23.27 0.31 -31.06
N VAL A 638 -22.09 0.40 -30.43
CA VAL A 638 -20.78 0.24 -31.09
C VAL A 638 -20.39 -1.23 -31.25
N ASP A 639 -20.52 -2.01 -30.17
CA ASP A 639 -19.91 -3.35 -30.04
C ASP A 639 -20.78 -4.35 -29.25
N GLY A 640 -21.98 -3.97 -28.79
CA GLY A 640 -22.81 -4.79 -27.92
C GLY A 640 -23.40 -6.02 -28.61
N GLN A 641 -23.36 -7.19 -27.95
CA GLN A 641 -23.92 -8.45 -28.48
C GLN A 641 -25.44 -8.39 -28.70
N TYR A 642 -26.17 -7.62 -27.90
CA TYR A 642 -27.62 -7.47 -27.97
C TYR A 642 -28.05 -6.08 -28.44
N ARG A 643 -27.18 -5.36 -29.16
CA ARG A 643 -27.46 -3.98 -29.59
C ARG A 643 -28.70 -3.84 -30.48
N GLU A 644 -29.13 -4.90 -31.17
CA GLU A 644 -30.40 -4.89 -31.93
C GLU A 644 -31.61 -4.59 -31.02
N CYS A 645 -31.54 -4.96 -29.73
CA CYS A 645 -32.61 -4.70 -28.77
C CYS A 645 -32.71 -3.23 -28.36
N LEU A 646 -31.73 -2.39 -28.73
CA LEU A 646 -31.71 -0.96 -28.40
C LEU A 646 -32.90 -0.23 -29.03
N LEU A 647 -33.35 -0.63 -30.22
CA LEU A 647 -34.57 -0.09 -30.86
C LEU A 647 -35.79 -0.14 -29.95
N SER A 648 -35.96 -1.22 -29.17
CA SER A 648 -37.09 -1.33 -28.24
C SER A 648 -37.08 -0.27 -27.14
N SER A 649 -35.94 0.37 -26.86
CA SER A 649 -35.81 1.45 -25.88
C SER A 649 -36.51 2.73 -26.34
N PHE A 650 -36.76 2.87 -27.64
CA PHE A 650 -37.54 3.96 -28.22
C PHE A 650 -39.04 3.78 -28.07
N ASP A 651 -39.53 2.57 -27.73
CA ASP A 651 -40.95 2.32 -27.51
C ASP A 651 -41.55 3.30 -26.49
N SER A 652 -42.84 3.59 -26.66
CA SER A 652 -43.53 4.59 -25.85
C SER A 652 -43.58 4.20 -24.37
N ASN A 653 -43.59 2.91 -24.07
CA ASN A 653 -43.71 2.36 -22.72
C ASN A 653 -42.42 2.34 -21.90
N LYS A 654 -41.29 2.84 -22.43
CA LYS A 654 -39.98 2.82 -21.75
C LYS A 654 -39.39 4.22 -21.57
N LYS A 655 -38.77 4.44 -20.41
CA LYS A 655 -37.93 5.60 -20.08
C LYS A 655 -36.68 5.16 -19.31
N ILE A 656 -35.74 6.08 -19.12
CA ILE A 656 -34.47 5.84 -18.45
C ILE A 656 -34.37 6.76 -17.24
N LEU A 657 -33.87 6.24 -16.12
CA LEU A 657 -33.41 7.05 -15.00
C LEU A 657 -31.90 7.21 -15.11
N LEU A 658 -31.41 8.45 -15.04
CA LEU A 658 -29.98 8.76 -14.97
C LEU A 658 -29.66 9.39 -13.62
N ALA A 659 -28.59 8.92 -12.99
CA ALA A 659 -27.99 9.55 -11.82
C ALA A 659 -26.68 10.23 -12.21
N LYS A 660 -26.59 11.54 -11.96
CA LYS A 660 -25.47 12.41 -12.33
C LYS A 660 -24.83 13.02 -11.08
N LYS A 661 -23.50 13.04 -11.04
CA LYS A 661 -22.69 13.76 -10.04
C LYS A 661 -21.61 14.55 -10.78
N ASN A 662 -21.48 15.84 -10.48
CA ASN A 662 -20.56 16.76 -11.16
C ASN A 662 -20.67 16.69 -12.71
N GLY A 663 -21.90 16.57 -13.23
CA GLY A 663 -22.18 16.45 -14.67
C GLY A 663 -21.89 15.08 -15.29
N LYS A 664 -21.35 14.11 -14.55
CA LYS A 664 -21.06 12.76 -15.06
C LYS A 664 -22.15 11.78 -14.64
N VAL A 665 -22.62 10.95 -15.57
CA VAL A 665 -23.54 9.84 -15.26
C VAL A 665 -22.79 8.76 -14.47
N ILE A 666 -23.22 8.54 -13.23
CA ILE A 666 -22.64 7.54 -12.31
C ILE A 666 -23.60 6.36 -12.05
N GLY A 667 -24.86 6.50 -12.43
CA GLY A 667 -25.86 5.44 -12.35
C GLY A 667 -26.91 5.54 -13.45
N ARG A 668 -27.49 4.41 -13.85
CA ARG A 668 -28.70 4.38 -14.69
C ARG A 668 -29.63 3.23 -14.33
N ALA A 669 -30.92 3.35 -14.66
CA ALA A 669 -31.88 2.25 -14.68
C ALA A 669 -32.90 2.46 -15.81
N VAL A 670 -33.63 1.40 -16.21
CA VAL A 670 -34.76 1.51 -17.13
C VAL A 670 -36.05 1.41 -16.32
N ILE A 671 -37.04 2.23 -16.66
CA ILE A 671 -38.41 2.12 -16.14
C ILE A 671 -39.36 1.75 -17.27
N ARG A 672 -40.26 0.80 -17.00
CA ARG A 672 -41.24 0.30 -17.97
C ARG A 672 -42.65 0.43 -17.45
N LEU A 673 -43.51 1.05 -18.22
CA LEU A 673 -44.94 0.95 -18.03
C LEU A 673 -45.43 -0.34 -18.72
N THR A 674 -46.14 -1.19 -18.00
CA THR A 674 -46.73 -2.42 -18.54
C THR A 674 -47.99 -2.76 -17.74
N LYS A 675 -48.50 -3.99 -17.90
CA LYS A 675 -49.49 -4.56 -17.02
C LYS A 675 -48.95 -5.77 -16.27
N GLY A 676 -49.48 -6.03 -15.09
CA GLY A 676 -49.06 -7.13 -14.25
C GLY A 676 -50.21 -7.71 -13.46
N ARG A 677 -49.98 -8.87 -12.82
CA ARG A 677 -50.96 -9.54 -11.98
C ARG A 677 -50.29 -10.41 -10.94
N ASP A 678 -50.98 -10.60 -9.81
CA ASP A 678 -50.55 -11.49 -8.74
C ASP A 678 -50.54 -12.94 -9.23
N TYR A 679 -49.46 -13.67 -8.96
CA TYR A 679 -49.36 -15.08 -9.33
C TYR A 679 -49.89 -15.96 -8.20
N LEU A 680 -51.21 -16.21 -8.18
CA LEU A 680 -51.78 -17.32 -7.42
C LEU A 680 -51.58 -18.63 -8.19
N ARG A 681 -51.43 -19.73 -7.44
CA ARG A 681 -50.86 -21.05 -7.82
C ARG A 681 -51.31 -21.64 -9.16
N ASP A 682 -50.34 -22.38 -9.71
CA ASP A 682 -50.37 -23.47 -10.69
C ASP A 682 -50.72 -23.18 -12.16
N ASP A 683 -49.84 -23.70 -13.01
CA ASP A 683 -49.96 -23.77 -14.46
C ASP A 683 -51.30 -24.42 -14.84
N VAL A 684 -52.25 -23.60 -15.30
CA VAL A 684 -53.26 -24.08 -16.23
C VAL A 684 -52.68 -23.82 -17.60
N ASP A 685 -52.24 -24.90 -18.27
CA ASP A 685 -51.94 -24.88 -19.69
C ASP A 685 -52.95 -24.00 -20.42
N ALA A 686 -52.45 -23.11 -21.29
CA ALA A 686 -53.31 -22.30 -22.14
C ALA A 686 -54.37 -23.22 -22.76
N PRO A 687 -55.68 -22.91 -22.65
CA PRO A 687 -56.70 -23.82 -23.14
C PRO A 687 -56.48 -24.05 -24.63
N THR A 688 -56.20 -25.30 -25.00
CA THR A 688 -56.25 -25.75 -26.38
C THR A 688 -57.66 -25.49 -26.88
N LEU A 689 -57.76 -24.76 -27.99
CA LEU A 689 -59.01 -24.62 -28.73
C LEU A 689 -59.43 -26.01 -29.24
N GLU A 690 -60.33 -26.68 -28.52
CA GLU A 690 -61.02 -27.87 -29.00
C GLU A 690 -62.45 -27.51 -29.44
N PHE A 691 -62.96 -28.26 -30.44
CA PHE A 691 -64.34 -28.12 -30.88
C PHE A 691 -65.29 -28.55 -29.75
N ALA A 692 -66.38 -27.82 -29.56
CA ALA A 692 -67.38 -28.15 -28.55
C ALA A 692 -68.00 -29.54 -28.82
N ASP A 693 -67.89 -30.45 -27.85
CA ASP A 693 -68.59 -31.73 -27.86
C ASP A 693 -70.07 -31.52 -27.53
N LEU A 694 -70.91 -31.53 -28.57
CA LEU A 694 -72.36 -31.32 -28.48
C LEU A 694 -73.10 -32.51 -27.84
N THR A 695 -72.43 -33.62 -27.54
CA THR A 695 -73.04 -34.81 -26.93
C THR A 695 -73.04 -34.79 -25.40
N LYS A 696 -72.40 -33.78 -24.79
CA LYS A 696 -72.39 -33.55 -23.34
C LYS A 696 -73.17 -32.27 -22.99
N PRO A 697 -73.89 -32.22 -21.85
CA PRO A 697 -74.51 -30.99 -21.38
C PRO A 697 -73.42 -29.94 -21.12
N PRO A 698 -73.71 -28.64 -21.34
CA PRO A 698 -72.72 -27.58 -21.20
C PRO A 698 -72.14 -27.61 -19.78
N GLU A 699 -70.84 -27.88 -19.68
CA GLU A 699 -70.10 -27.63 -18.44
C GLU A 699 -70.27 -26.17 -18.08
N LYS A 700 -70.62 -25.90 -16.81
CA LYS A 700 -70.53 -24.56 -16.25
C LYS A 700 -69.07 -24.11 -16.44
N ARG A 701 -68.83 -23.23 -17.41
CA ARG A 701 -67.61 -22.43 -17.44
C ARG A 701 -67.58 -21.69 -16.11
N TYR A 702 -66.70 -22.10 -15.21
CA TYR A 702 -66.24 -21.24 -14.14
C TYR A 702 -65.79 -19.95 -14.83
N GLU A 703 -66.50 -18.86 -14.60
CA GLU A 703 -65.99 -17.54 -14.93
C GLU A 703 -64.62 -17.42 -14.27
N ASP A 704 -63.60 -17.20 -15.11
CA ASP A 704 -62.20 -17.13 -14.76
C ASP A 704 -61.98 -16.33 -13.46
N GLU A 705 -61.66 -17.01 -12.35
CA GLU A 705 -61.02 -16.42 -11.16
C GLU A 705 -59.58 -15.95 -11.47
N ARG A 706 -59.33 -15.41 -12.67
CA ARG A 706 -58.02 -14.87 -13.02
C ARG A 706 -57.85 -13.52 -12.32
N PRO A 707 -56.73 -13.30 -11.60
CA PRO A 707 -56.46 -12.00 -11.00
C PRO A 707 -56.45 -10.92 -12.09
N ALA A 708 -57.17 -9.83 -11.83
CA ALA A 708 -57.32 -8.73 -12.77
C ALA A 708 -55.95 -8.15 -13.13
N ASP A 709 -55.70 -7.96 -14.43
CA ASP A 709 -54.52 -7.23 -14.90
C ASP A 709 -54.56 -5.80 -14.31
N GLN A 710 -53.44 -5.36 -13.74
CA GLN A 710 -53.26 -4.02 -13.17
C GLN A 710 -52.22 -3.26 -13.99
N LEU A 711 -52.37 -1.94 -14.06
CA LEU A 711 -51.31 -1.09 -14.62
C LEU A 711 -50.11 -1.15 -13.69
N THR A 712 -48.93 -1.38 -14.25
CA THR A 712 -47.70 -1.63 -13.47
C THR A 712 -46.57 -0.73 -13.97
N LEU A 713 -45.87 -0.08 -13.04
CA LEU A 713 -44.63 0.64 -13.32
C LEU A 713 -43.45 -0.13 -12.75
N PHE A 714 -42.66 -0.72 -13.64
CA PHE A 714 -41.55 -1.60 -13.29
C PHE A 714 -40.20 -0.88 -13.35
N LEU A 715 -39.47 -0.88 -12.23
CA LEU A 715 -38.08 -0.42 -12.15
C LEU A 715 -37.11 -1.60 -12.33
N GLU A 716 -36.39 -1.59 -13.45
CA GLU A 716 -35.40 -2.60 -13.76
C GLU A 716 -34.11 -2.44 -12.95
N ARG A 717 -33.27 -3.48 -13.02
CA ARG A 717 -31.90 -3.49 -12.50
C ARG A 717 -31.12 -2.21 -12.86
N PRO A 718 -30.47 -1.57 -11.88
CA PRO A 718 -29.61 -0.42 -12.11
C PRO A 718 -28.17 -0.82 -12.46
N TYR A 719 -27.44 0.09 -13.09
CA TYR A 719 -26.01 -0.03 -13.39
C TYR A 719 -25.26 1.18 -12.85
N PHE A 720 -24.09 0.96 -12.24
CA PHE A 720 -23.29 2.00 -11.58
C PHE A 720 -21.84 2.02 -12.08
N LYS A 721 -21.21 3.20 -12.11
CA LYS A 721 -19.77 3.36 -12.35
C LYS A 721 -19.24 4.55 -11.55
N ASN A 722 -18.09 4.36 -10.89
CA ASN A 722 -17.44 5.39 -10.08
C ASN A 722 -18.32 5.95 -8.95
N ALA A 723 -19.29 5.15 -8.47
CA ALA A 723 -20.06 5.42 -7.27
C ALA A 723 -19.59 4.46 -6.18
N ASN A 724 -19.28 4.97 -4.99
CA ASN A 724 -18.96 4.13 -3.84
C ASN A 724 -20.24 3.46 -3.29
N TYR A 725 -20.08 2.60 -2.26
CA TYR A 725 -21.20 1.85 -1.70
C TYR A 725 -22.31 2.77 -1.14
N SER A 726 -21.93 3.83 -0.42
CA SER A 726 -22.88 4.80 0.14
C SER A 726 -23.63 5.58 -0.96
N GLU A 727 -22.94 5.99 -2.02
CA GLU A 727 -23.55 6.69 -3.16
C GLU A 727 -24.49 5.77 -3.93
N THR A 728 -24.12 4.51 -4.12
CA THR A 728 -24.97 3.50 -4.76
C THR A 728 -26.27 3.29 -3.99
N ALA A 729 -26.20 3.22 -2.66
CA ALA A 729 -27.38 3.10 -1.81
C ALA A 729 -28.30 4.33 -1.93
N VAL A 730 -27.73 5.55 -1.90
CA VAL A 730 -28.47 6.81 -2.10
C VAL A 730 -29.16 6.84 -3.47
N ILE A 731 -28.45 6.48 -4.54
CA ILE A 731 -29.04 6.49 -5.90
C ILE A 731 -30.20 5.50 -5.99
N LYS A 732 -30.04 4.28 -5.45
CA LYS A 732 -31.12 3.29 -5.43
C LYS A 732 -32.36 3.82 -4.69
N GLN A 733 -32.20 4.45 -3.53
CA GLN A 733 -33.30 5.07 -2.79
C GLN A 733 -34.00 6.19 -3.57
N MET A 734 -33.22 7.00 -4.30
CA MET A 734 -33.77 8.04 -5.18
C MET A 734 -34.54 7.44 -6.36
N PHE A 735 -34.03 6.38 -7.01
CA PHE A 735 -34.75 5.66 -8.07
C PHE A 735 -36.07 5.08 -7.56
N ILE A 736 -36.08 4.44 -6.38
CA ILE A 736 -37.30 3.89 -5.76
C ILE A 736 -38.30 5.00 -5.48
N SER A 737 -37.85 6.12 -4.90
CA SER A 737 -38.70 7.23 -4.51
C SER A 737 -39.37 7.90 -5.72
N LEU A 738 -38.61 8.10 -6.80
CA LEU A 738 -39.13 8.65 -8.05
C LEU A 738 -40.19 7.71 -8.67
N VAL A 739 -39.89 6.42 -8.77
CA VAL A 739 -40.81 5.41 -9.32
C VAL A 739 -42.07 5.27 -8.47
N ARG A 740 -41.94 5.20 -7.14
CA ARG A 740 -43.08 5.13 -6.21
C ARG A 740 -44.01 6.32 -6.41
N LYS A 741 -43.46 7.54 -6.40
CA LYS A 741 -44.21 8.78 -6.59
C LYS A 741 -44.96 8.78 -7.92
N LYS A 742 -44.29 8.39 -9.01
CA LYS A 742 -44.89 8.37 -10.35
C LYS A 742 -45.97 7.30 -10.48
N ALA A 743 -45.71 6.10 -9.97
CA ALA A 743 -46.67 5.00 -9.97
C ALA A 743 -47.97 5.40 -9.24
N MET A 744 -47.84 6.03 -8.06
CA MET A 744 -48.98 6.54 -7.29
C MET A 744 -49.79 7.59 -8.08
N GLN A 745 -49.13 8.56 -8.71
CA GLN A 745 -49.80 9.57 -9.53
C GLN A 745 -50.56 8.95 -10.71
N MET A 746 -50.03 7.85 -11.27
CA MET A 746 -50.64 7.15 -12.39
C MET A 746 -51.67 6.09 -11.98
N LEU A 747 -51.88 5.86 -10.68
CA LEU A 747 -52.66 4.74 -10.14
C LEU A 747 -52.15 3.39 -10.71
N ALA A 748 -50.83 3.23 -10.77
CA ALA A 748 -50.14 2.03 -11.20
C ALA A 748 -49.45 1.36 -10.00
N THR A 749 -49.35 0.04 -10.02
CA THR A 749 -48.61 -0.74 -9.01
C THR A 749 -47.11 -0.57 -9.24
N PRO A 750 -46.33 -0.01 -8.29
CA PRO A 750 -44.87 0.06 -8.41
C PRO A 750 -44.27 -1.32 -8.13
N VAL A 751 -43.43 -1.77 -9.06
CA VAL A 751 -42.73 -3.06 -8.99
C VAL A 751 -41.24 -2.82 -9.19
N LEU A 752 -40.39 -3.42 -8.36
CA LEU A 752 -38.95 -3.25 -8.41
C LEU A 752 -38.24 -4.59 -8.61
N ALA A 753 -37.11 -4.56 -9.32
CA ALA A 753 -36.19 -5.69 -9.37
C ALA A 753 -35.66 -6.04 -7.95
N ILE A 754 -35.34 -7.32 -7.70
CA ILE A 754 -34.92 -7.80 -6.37
C ILE A 754 -33.67 -7.07 -5.84
N CYS A 755 -32.79 -6.56 -6.71
CA CYS A 755 -31.56 -5.87 -6.31
C CYS A 755 -31.76 -4.55 -5.53
N TYR A 756 -33.00 -4.10 -5.35
CA TYR A 756 -33.38 -2.95 -4.52
C TYR A 756 -33.78 -3.33 -3.09
N GLU A 757 -33.84 -4.62 -2.74
CA GLU A 757 -34.38 -5.14 -1.47
C GLU A 757 -33.72 -4.51 -0.24
N GLU A 758 -32.40 -4.36 -0.26
CA GLU A 758 -31.61 -3.73 0.82
C GLU A 758 -31.94 -2.25 1.07
N GLN A 759 -32.60 -1.58 0.12
CA GLN A 759 -32.94 -0.15 0.20
C GLN A 759 -34.43 0.08 0.46
N CYS A 760 -35.23 -0.97 0.58
CA CYS A 760 -36.63 -0.90 0.94
C CYS A 760 -36.80 -1.12 2.45
N ALA A 761 -37.63 -0.32 3.13
CA ALA A 761 -38.08 -0.67 4.46
C ALA A 761 -39.01 -1.89 4.39
N ALA A 762 -39.00 -2.75 5.42
CA ALA A 762 -39.80 -3.97 5.46
C ALA A 762 -41.33 -3.73 5.34
N SER A 763 -41.79 -2.50 5.63
CA SER A 763 -43.18 -2.08 5.46
C SER A 763 -43.52 -1.58 4.06
N ASP A 764 -42.54 -1.15 3.25
CA ASP A 764 -42.80 -0.46 1.97
C ASP A 764 -42.92 -1.40 0.77
N PHE A 765 -42.15 -2.49 0.69
CA PHE A 765 -42.22 -3.40 -0.45
C PHE A 765 -42.13 -4.85 0.01
N VAL A 766 -43.03 -5.69 -0.49
CA VAL A 766 -43.07 -7.12 -0.17
C VAL A 766 -42.49 -7.91 -1.34
N ARG A 767 -41.61 -8.85 -1.02
CA ARG A 767 -41.09 -9.81 -1.99
C ARG A 767 -42.16 -10.86 -2.31
N MET A 768 -42.63 -10.88 -3.55
CA MET A 768 -43.62 -11.85 -4.01
C MET A 768 -43.41 -12.25 -5.47
N ARG A 769 -43.99 -13.38 -5.87
CA ARG A 769 -43.99 -13.81 -7.28
C ARG A 769 -45.07 -13.01 -8.03
N TYR A 770 -44.63 -12.16 -8.95
CA TYR A 770 -45.50 -11.27 -9.70
C TYR A 770 -45.30 -11.49 -11.20
N ALA A 771 -46.40 -11.57 -11.95
CA ALA A 771 -46.35 -11.82 -13.39
C ALA A 771 -46.38 -10.49 -14.14
N LEU A 772 -45.28 -10.17 -14.83
CA LEU A 772 -45.19 -8.99 -15.70
C LEU A 772 -45.50 -9.35 -17.14
N TYR A 773 -46.30 -8.52 -17.81
CA TYR A 773 -46.55 -8.63 -19.24
C TYR A 773 -45.33 -8.15 -20.02
N ILE A 774 -44.85 -8.99 -20.94
CA ILE A 774 -43.81 -8.65 -21.91
C ILE A 774 -44.48 -7.85 -23.04
N SER A 775 -44.38 -6.52 -22.96
CA SER A 775 -44.98 -5.58 -23.91
C SER A 775 -44.53 -5.85 -25.35
N LYS A 776 -45.40 -5.60 -26.33
CA LYS A 776 -45.03 -5.67 -27.74
C LYS A 776 -44.08 -4.52 -28.09
N SER A 777 -43.06 -4.79 -28.89
CA SER A 777 -42.07 -3.78 -29.30
C SER A 777 -42.18 -3.41 -30.77
N LYS A 778 -42.01 -2.11 -31.10
CA LYS A 778 -41.86 -1.67 -32.50
C LYS A 778 -40.48 -2.04 -33.06
N GLY A 779 -39.50 -2.24 -32.19
CA GLY A 779 -38.15 -2.68 -32.52
C GLY A 779 -38.00 -4.19 -32.71
N GLY A 780 -39.05 -4.98 -32.50
CA GLY A 780 -39.06 -6.43 -32.66
C GLY A 780 -38.45 -7.18 -31.46
N ALA A 781 -37.13 -7.13 -31.27
CA ALA A 781 -36.47 -7.77 -30.14
C ALA A 781 -36.28 -6.79 -28.98
N GLN A 782 -36.46 -7.26 -27.75
CA GLN A 782 -36.24 -6.45 -26.55
C GLN A 782 -35.35 -7.17 -25.54
N TYR A 783 -34.61 -6.41 -24.76
CA TYR A 783 -33.73 -6.94 -23.72
C TYR A 783 -34.33 -6.65 -22.34
N LEU A 784 -34.42 -7.66 -21.47
CA LEU A 784 -34.99 -7.57 -20.13
C LEU A 784 -34.00 -8.15 -19.11
N ASP A 785 -33.11 -7.32 -18.58
CA ASP A 785 -32.01 -7.78 -17.73
C ASP A 785 -32.48 -8.36 -16.38
N SER A 786 -33.70 -7.96 -15.96
CA SER A 786 -34.33 -8.46 -14.74
C SER A 786 -35.19 -9.72 -14.95
N LEU A 787 -35.27 -10.24 -16.19
CA LEU A 787 -36.12 -11.37 -16.60
C LEU A 787 -35.38 -12.32 -17.58
N ASP A 788 -34.13 -12.68 -17.28
CA ASP A 788 -33.25 -13.59 -18.06
C ASP A 788 -32.79 -13.11 -19.46
N GLY A 789 -32.62 -11.81 -19.68
CA GLY A 789 -31.91 -11.30 -20.87
C GLY A 789 -32.80 -11.09 -22.10
N GLN A 790 -32.31 -11.46 -23.30
CA GLN A 790 -32.99 -11.15 -24.57
C GLN A 790 -34.31 -11.91 -24.73
N VAL A 791 -35.36 -11.18 -25.14
CA VAL A 791 -36.67 -11.73 -25.50
C VAL A 791 -36.96 -11.44 -26.97
N LYS A 792 -37.16 -12.51 -27.75
CA LYS A 792 -37.54 -12.46 -29.17
C LYS A 792 -39.05 -12.28 -29.35
N VAL A 793 -39.47 -11.81 -30.52
CA VAL A 793 -40.87 -11.56 -30.93
C VAL A 793 -41.82 -12.70 -30.54
N SER A 794 -41.39 -13.95 -30.63
CA SER A 794 -42.21 -15.13 -30.31
C SER A 794 -42.69 -15.23 -28.85
N ARG A 795 -42.11 -14.45 -27.93
CA ARG A 795 -42.50 -14.39 -26.52
C ARG A 795 -43.13 -13.05 -26.13
N GLU A 796 -43.23 -12.08 -27.04
CA GLU A 796 -43.97 -10.84 -26.79
C GLU A 796 -45.46 -11.14 -26.66
N GLY A 797 -46.14 -10.37 -25.82
CA GLY A 797 -47.54 -10.61 -25.52
C GLY A 797 -47.81 -11.74 -24.53
N SER A 798 -46.78 -12.26 -23.88
CA SER A 798 -46.88 -13.24 -22.79
C SER A 798 -46.63 -12.63 -21.42
N PHE A 799 -47.01 -13.34 -20.37
CA PHE A 799 -46.66 -12.99 -18.99
C PHE A 799 -45.46 -13.82 -18.53
N LYS A 800 -44.54 -13.20 -17.79
CA LYS A 800 -43.41 -13.89 -17.16
C LYS A 800 -43.42 -13.61 -15.66
N ALA A 801 -43.53 -14.67 -14.86
CA ALA A 801 -43.65 -14.60 -13.41
C ALA A 801 -42.30 -14.81 -12.72
N PHE A 802 -41.80 -13.77 -12.05
CA PHE A 802 -40.52 -13.77 -11.31
C PHE A 802 -40.73 -13.22 -9.90
N PRO A 803 -39.80 -13.48 -8.96
CA PRO A 803 -39.81 -12.79 -7.68
C PRO A 803 -39.47 -11.31 -7.90
N PHE A 804 -40.33 -10.43 -7.40
CA PHE A 804 -40.16 -8.98 -7.44
C PHE A 804 -40.50 -8.37 -6.09
N LEU A 805 -40.14 -7.10 -5.91
CA LEU A 805 -40.57 -6.28 -4.79
C LEU A 805 -41.80 -5.49 -5.23
N VAL A 806 -42.93 -5.72 -4.59
CA VAL A 806 -44.24 -5.14 -4.95
C VAL A 806 -44.79 -4.38 -3.75
N LEU A 807 -45.28 -3.15 -3.96
CA LEU A 807 -45.99 -2.39 -2.93
C LEU A 807 -47.39 -2.99 -2.75
N PRO A 808 -47.77 -3.49 -1.55
CA PRO A 808 -49.06 -4.14 -1.34
C PRO A 808 -50.25 -3.18 -1.53
N SER A 809 -51.33 -3.68 -2.12
CA SER A 809 -52.54 -2.92 -2.48
C SER A 809 -53.20 -2.16 -1.32
N ASN A 810 -53.02 -2.63 -0.07
CA ASN A 810 -53.62 -2.01 1.12
C ASN A 810 -53.06 -0.62 1.45
N GLU A 811 -51.83 -0.29 1.02
CA GLU A 811 -51.27 1.07 1.18
C GLU A 811 -51.71 2.03 0.07
N MET A 812 -52.09 1.54 -1.11
CA MET A 812 -52.61 2.41 -2.19
C MET A 812 -53.99 2.98 -1.86
N ALA A 813 -54.79 2.28 -1.04
CA ALA A 813 -56.13 2.72 -0.63
C ALA A 813 -56.14 3.68 0.58
N ALA A 814 -55.03 3.80 1.33
CA ALA A 814 -54.94 4.64 2.52
C ALA A 814 -54.58 6.11 2.23
N ILE A 815 -54.27 6.44 0.98
CA ILE A 815 -53.77 7.77 0.55
C ILE A 815 -54.59 8.35 -0.62
N SER A 816 -55.58 7.61 -1.13
CA SER A 816 -56.65 8.14 -1.99
C SER A 816 -57.74 8.79 -1.14
#